data_AF-A0A3P5YCD5-F1
#
_entry.id   AF-A0A3P5YCD5-F1
#
_cell.length_a   1.000
_cell.length_b   1.000
_cell.length_c   1.000
_cell.angle_alpha   90.00
_cell.angle_beta   90.00
_cell.angle_gamma   90.00
#
_symmetry.space_group_name_H-M   'P 1'
#
loop_
_entity.id
_entity.type
_entity.pdbx_description
1 polymer ?
#
loop_
_entity_poly.entity_id
_entity_poly.type
_entity_poly.pdbx_seq_one_letter_code
_entity_poly.pdbx_strand_id
1 'polypeptide(L)'
;MSKNTQVEAKRVFIGAGCNRVVNNVSWGASGLVSFGAQNAVAIFCPKTAQILTTLPGHKASVNCTHWLPSAKFAFKAKHLDRHYLLSGDTDGVIILWELSTKSNNWRHVLQLPQSHKKGVTCITAFMCSETNAMFASGSSDGVVNVWDVSFPSKPSEECKVSCLDSISADSKAIVTLSLAELPQNPGRFALAMGGLDNKIKLYCGERTGKFTSVCELKGHTDWIRSLDFSLPTEEATNSIMLVSSSQDKVIRIWKLVLVGDVGSWQREITLASYIEGPVFVSGRFTYQVSVESVLIGHEDWVYSVEWQPPVDHHQPLSILSASMDKTMMIWRPEKKTGVWVNVVCVGELSHCALGFYGGHWSPDGVSILAHGYGGSFHLWRNVGSSKESENWQMQKVPSGHFAAVTDITWARTGEYLLSVSHDQTTRVFSSWKSDEEDEHWHELARPQVHGHDINCVAMVQGKGNHRFVSGAEEKVVRVFEAPLSFLKTLKHTCAGGEGSFPENLQADVQVLGANMSALGLSQKPIYLHSSSEPLERNGGGEGLETFETVPEAAPVELKEPPIEDQLAFHTLWPESHKLYGHGNELFSLCCDHNGSLVASSCKAQSAAMAEIWLWEVGTWKAVGRLQSHSLTVTHLEFSYDDTLLLSVSRDRHFSVFSIQRTDDGEVSHKLMAKVEAHKRIIWACSWNPYGHQFATSSRDKTVKIWSIEKDAHVKQVLALPQFGSSVTAVAWTGLDQKEKSGCIAVGMESGLIELWNIKIKETEEEGTTATAALALRLEPFMCHVSAVNRLAWRPTESNQSLLRLTSCGDDNCVRVFDFKF
;
A
#
# COMPACT_ATOMS: atom_id res chain seq x y z
N MET A 1 34.91 -7.46 -29.68
CA MET A 1 34.19 -8.28 -28.67
C MET A 1 34.08 -7.43 -27.42
N SER A 2 33.00 -6.66 -27.28
CA SER A 2 32.72 -5.89 -26.06
C SER A 2 32.36 -6.87 -24.95
N LYS A 3 33.03 -6.79 -23.80
CA LYS A 3 32.51 -7.39 -22.57
C LYS A 3 31.11 -6.81 -22.37
N ASN A 4 30.07 -7.63 -22.53
CA ASN A 4 28.74 -7.29 -22.04
C ASN A 4 28.88 -7.20 -20.52
N THR A 5 29.06 -5.99 -19.99
CA THR A 5 28.79 -5.72 -18.58
C THR A 5 27.29 -5.94 -18.39
N GLN A 6 26.95 -7.10 -17.83
CA GLN A 6 25.58 -7.47 -17.55
C GLN A 6 25.13 -6.65 -16.33
N VAL A 7 24.19 -5.74 -16.53
CA VAL A 7 23.61 -4.95 -15.43
C VAL A 7 22.77 -5.88 -14.57
N GLU A 8 23.11 -6.00 -13.29
CA GLU A 8 22.34 -6.77 -12.32
C GLU A 8 21.35 -5.83 -11.60
N ALA A 9 20.09 -6.24 -11.48
CA ALA A 9 19.06 -5.49 -10.77
C ALA A 9 18.51 -6.27 -9.59
N LYS A 10 18.40 -5.61 -8.44
CA LYS A 10 17.76 -6.13 -7.23
C LYS A 10 16.70 -5.13 -6.75
N ARG A 11 15.45 -5.58 -6.59
CA ARG A 11 14.44 -4.79 -5.89
C ARG A 11 14.67 -4.94 -4.39
N VAL A 12 14.86 -3.83 -3.69
CA VAL A 12 15.17 -3.82 -2.24
C VAL A 12 14.00 -3.36 -1.38
N PHE A 13 13.02 -2.68 -1.96
CA PHE A 13 11.85 -2.20 -1.23
C PHE A 13 10.59 -2.17 -2.09
N ILE A 14 9.45 -2.46 -1.46
CA ILE A 14 8.10 -2.14 -1.91
C ILE A 14 7.35 -1.51 -0.75
N GLY A 15 6.84 -0.31 -0.94
CA GLY A 15 5.84 0.31 -0.06
C GLY A 15 4.47 0.28 -0.75
N ALA A 16 3.47 -0.33 -0.11
CA ALA A 16 2.10 -0.35 -0.61
C ALA A 16 1.11 -0.50 0.55
N GLY A 17 -0.06 0.14 0.42
CA GLY A 17 -1.21 0.00 1.30
C GLY A 17 -2.26 -0.94 0.73
N CYS A 18 -3.10 -1.48 1.62
CA CYS A 18 -4.17 -2.40 1.26
C CYS A 18 -5.33 -1.69 0.54
N ASN A 19 -5.93 -2.32 -0.48
CA ASN A 19 -7.19 -1.84 -1.05
C ASN A 19 -8.27 -1.75 0.02
N ARG A 20 -9.15 -0.76 -0.12
CA ARG A 20 -10.22 -0.43 0.83
C ARG A 20 -11.42 -1.36 0.67
N VAL A 21 -11.20 -2.67 0.83
CA VAL A 21 -12.18 -3.73 0.64
C VAL A 21 -12.02 -4.79 1.74
N VAL A 22 -13.15 -5.27 2.28
CA VAL A 22 -13.23 -6.11 3.48
C VAL A 22 -12.46 -7.43 3.38
N ASN A 23 -12.69 -8.20 2.31
CA ASN A 23 -12.12 -9.54 2.17
C ASN A 23 -10.75 -9.56 1.48
N ASN A 24 -10.07 -8.42 1.43
CA ASN A 24 -8.86 -8.25 0.62
C ASN A 24 -7.63 -8.95 1.21
N VAL A 25 -7.61 -9.17 2.52
CA VAL A 25 -6.46 -9.71 3.26
C VAL A 25 -6.66 -11.18 3.60
N SER A 26 -5.60 -11.97 3.53
CA SER A 26 -5.61 -13.37 3.99
C SER A 26 -4.25 -13.77 4.56
N TRP A 27 -4.26 -14.47 5.69
CA TRP A 27 -3.06 -15.07 6.28
C TRP A 27 -2.98 -16.56 5.95
N GLY A 28 -1.89 -16.96 5.29
CA GLY A 28 -1.67 -18.34 4.87
C GLY A 28 -0.98 -19.20 5.91
N ALA A 29 -1.15 -20.52 5.77
CA ALA A 29 -0.41 -21.51 6.55
C ALA A 29 1.13 -21.42 6.37
N SER A 30 1.61 -20.79 5.29
CA SER A 30 3.03 -20.51 5.05
C SER A 30 3.60 -19.45 6.00
N GLY A 31 2.75 -18.75 6.76
CA GLY A 31 3.13 -17.61 7.59
C GLY A 31 3.16 -16.28 6.84
N LEU A 32 2.96 -16.28 5.52
CA LEU A 32 2.86 -15.08 4.70
C LEU A 32 1.44 -14.54 4.66
N VAL A 33 1.32 -13.23 4.44
CA VAL A 33 0.05 -12.53 4.28
C VAL A 33 -0.07 -12.03 2.85
N SER A 34 -1.24 -12.22 2.26
CA SER A 34 -1.60 -11.66 0.94
C SER A 34 -2.60 -10.52 1.10
N PHE A 35 -2.49 -9.52 0.23
CA PHE A 35 -3.48 -8.47 0.11
C PHE A 35 -3.50 -7.90 -1.31
N GLY A 36 -4.64 -7.36 -1.76
CA GLY A 36 -4.71 -6.58 -3.00
C GLY A 36 -4.13 -5.18 -2.84
N ALA A 37 -3.22 -4.80 -3.74
CA ALA A 37 -2.70 -3.45 -3.90
C ALA A 37 -3.01 -2.99 -5.34
N GLN A 38 -4.07 -2.20 -5.46
CA GLN A 38 -4.79 -1.96 -6.70
C GLN A 38 -5.08 -3.26 -7.46
N ASN A 39 -4.52 -3.46 -8.64
CA ASN A 39 -4.68 -4.65 -9.47
C ASN A 39 -3.55 -5.68 -9.28
N ALA A 40 -2.62 -5.45 -8.35
CA ALA A 40 -1.64 -6.45 -7.94
C ALA A 40 -2.10 -7.19 -6.69
N VAL A 41 -1.58 -8.41 -6.49
CA VAL A 41 -1.63 -9.11 -5.20
C VAL A 41 -0.27 -8.96 -4.53
N ALA A 42 -0.19 -8.20 -3.45
CA ALA A 42 1.02 -8.03 -2.66
C ALA A 42 1.15 -9.15 -1.61
N ILE A 43 2.39 -9.59 -1.38
CA ILE A 43 2.73 -10.62 -0.40
C ILE A 43 3.72 -10.01 0.59
N PHE A 44 3.37 -10.01 1.87
CA PHE A 44 4.25 -9.53 2.91
C PHE A 44 4.54 -10.58 3.99
N CYS A 45 5.71 -10.43 4.61
CA CYS A 45 6.18 -11.27 5.70
C CYS A 45 6.01 -10.53 7.04
N PRO A 46 5.12 -10.99 7.93
CA PRO A 46 4.93 -10.37 9.25
C PRO A 46 6.19 -10.38 10.13
N LYS A 47 7.12 -11.31 9.91
CA LYS A 47 8.36 -11.40 10.71
C LYS A 47 9.36 -10.28 10.38
N THR A 48 9.53 -9.97 9.09
CA THR A 48 10.45 -8.93 8.64
C THR A 48 9.76 -7.57 8.49
N ALA A 49 8.44 -7.53 8.58
CA ALA A 49 7.62 -6.35 8.29
C ALA A 49 7.86 -5.78 6.87
N GLN A 50 8.16 -6.65 5.90
CA GLN A 50 8.45 -6.27 4.50
C GLN A 50 7.45 -6.86 3.52
N ILE A 51 7.10 -6.08 2.49
CA ILE A 51 6.45 -6.60 1.29
C ILE A 51 7.53 -7.26 0.42
N LEU A 52 7.40 -8.58 0.22
CA LEU A 52 8.38 -9.38 -0.49
C LEU A 52 8.22 -9.25 -2.01
N THR A 53 6.98 -9.28 -2.48
CA THR A 53 6.67 -9.21 -3.91
C THR A 53 5.23 -8.79 -4.20
N THR A 54 4.98 -8.45 -5.46
CA THR A 54 3.66 -8.18 -6.03
C THR A 54 3.43 -9.12 -7.20
N LEU A 55 2.29 -9.79 -7.25
CA LEU A 55 1.91 -10.70 -8.32
C LEU A 55 1.12 -9.94 -9.40
N PRO A 56 1.65 -9.82 -10.63
CA PRO A 56 0.96 -9.18 -11.75
C PRO A 56 -0.03 -10.15 -12.40
N GLY A 57 -1.25 -9.70 -12.70
CA GLY A 57 -2.20 -10.51 -13.49
C GLY A 57 -3.58 -9.90 -13.63
N HIS A 58 -4.16 -9.38 -12.55
CA HIS A 58 -5.48 -8.75 -12.61
C HIS A 58 -5.43 -7.43 -13.40
N LYS A 59 -6.51 -7.17 -14.14
CA LYS A 59 -6.70 -5.92 -14.90
C LYS A 59 -7.55 -4.91 -14.14
N ALA A 60 -8.34 -5.38 -13.17
CA ALA A 60 -9.14 -4.57 -12.28
C ALA A 60 -8.63 -4.68 -10.84
N SER A 61 -9.16 -3.81 -9.97
CA SER A 61 -8.78 -3.79 -8.55
C SER A 61 -9.14 -5.11 -7.87
N VAL A 62 -8.19 -5.68 -7.13
CA VAL A 62 -8.33 -6.92 -6.36
C VAL A 62 -9.21 -6.64 -5.14
N ASN A 63 -10.26 -7.45 -4.99
CA ASN A 63 -11.25 -7.31 -3.91
C ASN A 63 -11.07 -8.34 -2.81
N CYS A 64 -10.57 -9.53 -3.15
CA CYS A 64 -10.40 -10.59 -2.18
C CYS A 64 -9.19 -11.47 -2.46
N THR A 65 -8.58 -11.97 -1.38
CA THR A 65 -7.53 -12.99 -1.45
C THR A 65 -7.84 -14.11 -0.45
N HIS A 66 -7.45 -15.36 -0.76
CA HIS A 66 -7.66 -16.49 0.13
C HIS A 66 -6.57 -17.54 -0.03
N TRP A 67 -5.82 -17.79 1.03
CA TRP A 67 -4.78 -18.81 1.06
C TRP A 67 -5.33 -20.23 1.17
N LEU A 68 -4.62 -21.16 0.53
CA LEU A 68 -4.95 -22.57 0.55
C LEU A 68 -3.65 -23.40 0.73
N PRO A 69 -3.40 -23.98 1.91
CA PRO A 69 -4.22 -23.91 3.13
C PRO A 69 -4.19 -22.53 3.81
N SER A 70 -5.31 -22.13 4.41
CA SER A 70 -5.40 -20.93 5.25
C SER A 70 -4.71 -21.12 6.61
N ALA A 71 -4.52 -20.04 7.37
CA ALA A 71 -3.93 -20.08 8.72
C ALA A 71 -4.62 -21.10 9.65
N LYS A 72 -5.94 -21.23 9.56
CA LYS A 72 -6.73 -22.22 10.32
C LYS A 72 -6.27 -23.67 10.12
N PHE A 73 -5.75 -24.01 8.94
CA PHE A 73 -5.28 -25.36 8.61
C PHE A 73 -3.75 -25.50 8.69
N ALA A 74 -3.04 -24.54 9.29
CA ALA A 74 -1.59 -24.55 9.36
C ALA A 74 -1.02 -25.79 10.06
N PHE A 75 -1.72 -26.33 11.06
CA PHE A 75 -1.32 -27.56 11.75
C PHE A 75 -1.25 -28.79 10.82
N LYS A 76 -2.04 -28.83 9.73
CA LYS A 76 -1.98 -29.89 8.70
C LYS A 76 -0.98 -29.59 7.59
N ALA A 77 -0.48 -28.35 7.51
CA ALA A 77 0.30 -27.85 6.38
C ALA A 77 1.81 -27.78 6.63
N LYS A 78 2.28 -28.15 7.83
CA LYS A 78 3.69 -27.98 8.26
C LYS A 78 4.72 -28.66 7.34
N HIS A 79 4.31 -29.68 6.61
CA HIS A 79 5.18 -30.47 5.70
C HIS A 79 4.99 -30.12 4.22
N LEU A 80 4.12 -29.16 3.88
CA LEU A 80 3.83 -28.81 2.50
C LEU A 80 4.90 -27.88 1.93
N ASP A 81 5.48 -28.27 0.79
CA ASP A 81 6.41 -27.43 0.03
C ASP A 81 5.71 -26.44 -0.92
N ARG A 82 4.40 -26.62 -1.11
CA ARG A 82 3.58 -25.86 -2.04
C ARG A 82 2.38 -25.29 -1.33
N HIS A 83 2.18 -24.00 -1.51
CA HIS A 83 1.00 -23.29 -1.06
C HIS A 83 0.33 -22.64 -2.26
N TYR A 84 -0.99 -22.55 -2.21
CA TYR A 84 -1.78 -21.91 -3.25
C TYR A 84 -2.48 -20.68 -2.71
N LEU A 85 -2.76 -19.74 -3.59
CA LEU A 85 -3.46 -18.51 -3.28
C LEU A 85 -4.52 -18.26 -4.36
N LEU A 86 -5.74 -17.96 -3.93
CA LEU A 86 -6.80 -17.49 -4.81
C LEU A 86 -6.94 -15.97 -4.65
N SER A 87 -7.12 -15.27 -5.76
CA SER A 87 -7.45 -13.84 -5.76
C SER A 87 -8.61 -13.54 -6.70
N GLY A 88 -9.52 -12.66 -6.28
CA GLY A 88 -10.69 -12.23 -7.05
C GLY A 88 -10.71 -10.72 -7.24
N ASP A 89 -11.09 -10.25 -8.43
CA ASP A 89 -11.14 -8.82 -8.75
C ASP A 89 -12.56 -8.27 -8.99
N THR A 90 -12.61 -6.97 -9.27
CA THR A 90 -13.83 -6.19 -9.53
C THR A 90 -14.53 -6.54 -10.85
N ASP A 91 -13.85 -7.19 -11.79
CA ASP A 91 -14.42 -7.62 -13.07
C ASP A 91 -14.94 -9.07 -13.03
N GLY A 92 -14.85 -9.74 -11.86
CA GLY A 92 -15.33 -11.11 -11.69
C GLY A 92 -14.30 -12.18 -12.05
N VAL A 93 -13.03 -11.79 -12.25
CA VAL A 93 -11.94 -12.72 -12.58
C VAL A 93 -11.38 -13.32 -11.30
N ILE A 94 -11.09 -14.62 -11.33
CA ILE A 94 -10.39 -15.34 -10.27
C ILE A 94 -9.09 -15.90 -10.83
N ILE A 95 -7.98 -15.68 -10.13
CA ILE A 95 -6.67 -16.22 -10.47
C ILE A 95 -6.19 -17.16 -9.37
N LEU A 96 -5.62 -18.29 -9.76
CA LEU A 96 -4.93 -19.24 -8.89
C LEU A 96 -3.41 -19.08 -9.03
N TRP A 97 -2.74 -18.86 -7.90
CA TRP A 97 -1.30 -18.72 -7.77
C TRP A 97 -0.70 -19.89 -6.99
N GLU A 98 0.56 -20.18 -7.24
CA GLU A 98 1.35 -21.18 -6.52
C GLU A 98 2.63 -20.55 -5.99
N LEU A 99 2.92 -20.83 -4.72
CA LEU A 99 4.18 -20.54 -4.05
C LEU A 99 4.92 -21.85 -3.78
N SER A 100 6.15 -21.94 -4.27
CA SER A 100 7.11 -22.96 -3.82
C SER A 100 7.96 -22.41 -2.69
N THR A 101 7.82 -22.97 -1.48
CA THR A 101 8.55 -22.50 -0.29
C THR A 101 10.05 -22.82 -0.36
N LYS A 102 10.44 -23.89 -1.07
CA LYS A 102 11.84 -24.28 -1.29
C LYS A 102 12.63 -23.28 -2.11
N SER A 103 12.05 -22.79 -3.21
CA SER A 103 12.71 -21.82 -4.11
C SER A 103 12.26 -20.39 -3.89
N ASN A 104 11.28 -20.15 -3.00
CA ASN A 104 10.59 -18.89 -2.80
C ASN A 104 10.10 -18.24 -4.11
N ASN A 105 9.64 -19.06 -5.05
CA ASN A 105 9.20 -18.61 -6.37
C ASN A 105 7.68 -18.67 -6.49
N TRP A 106 7.16 -17.69 -7.22
CA TRP A 106 5.75 -17.55 -7.52
C TRP A 106 5.46 -17.95 -8.95
N ARG A 107 4.32 -18.62 -9.14
CA ARG A 107 3.82 -19.00 -10.46
C ARG A 107 2.35 -18.62 -10.60
N HIS A 108 2.02 -17.99 -11.72
CA HIS A 108 0.64 -17.88 -12.18
C HIS A 108 0.20 -19.25 -12.71
N VAL A 109 -0.69 -19.94 -12.01
CA VAL A 109 -1.11 -21.30 -12.38
C VAL A 109 -2.15 -21.23 -13.49
N LEU A 110 -3.28 -20.58 -13.22
CA LEU A 110 -4.37 -20.41 -14.19
C LEU A 110 -5.30 -19.26 -13.80
N GLN A 111 -5.85 -18.61 -14.81
CA GLN A 111 -7.02 -17.74 -14.66
C GLN A 111 -8.26 -18.60 -14.88
N LEU A 112 -9.21 -18.57 -13.94
CA LEU A 112 -10.41 -19.38 -14.03
C LEU A 112 -11.35 -18.84 -15.14
N PRO A 113 -12.19 -19.69 -15.74
CA PRO A 113 -13.24 -19.23 -16.64
C PRO A 113 -14.10 -18.15 -15.97
N GLN A 114 -14.33 -17.03 -16.65
CA GLN A 114 -15.10 -15.92 -16.10
C GLN A 114 -16.57 -16.33 -15.94
N SER A 115 -16.91 -16.82 -14.76
CA SER A 115 -18.26 -17.28 -14.40
C SER A 115 -19.09 -16.17 -13.76
N HIS A 116 -18.45 -15.23 -13.09
CA HIS A 116 -19.09 -14.09 -12.43
C HIS A 116 -19.23 -12.92 -13.41
N LYS A 117 -20.39 -12.25 -13.39
CA LYS A 117 -20.69 -11.10 -14.28
C LYS A 117 -20.32 -9.76 -13.66
N LYS A 118 -20.07 -9.76 -12.36
CA LYS A 118 -19.62 -8.61 -11.57
C LYS A 118 -18.51 -9.03 -10.61
N GLY A 119 -17.93 -8.07 -9.90
CA GLY A 119 -16.80 -8.28 -9.01
C GLY A 119 -17.00 -9.35 -7.96
N VAL A 120 -15.96 -10.17 -7.80
CA VAL A 120 -15.85 -11.21 -6.76
C VAL A 120 -15.66 -10.49 -5.43
N THR A 121 -16.52 -10.80 -4.47
CA THR A 121 -16.56 -10.12 -3.16
C THR A 121 -15.92 -10.93 -2.06
N CYS A 122 -15.97 -12.26 -2.16
CA CYS A 122 -15.45 -13.18 -1.15
C CYS A 122 -15.10 -14.54 -1.76
N ILE A 123 -14.11 -15.20 -1.15
CA ILE A 123 -13.67 -16.55 -1.49
C ILE A 123 -13.44 -17.30 -0.18
N THR A 124 -13.89 -18.55 -0.12
CA THR A 124 -13.58 -19.48 0.99
C THR A 124 -13.16 -20.82 0.42
N ALA A 125 -12.17 -21.48 1.04
CA ALA A 125 -11.64 -22.74 0.55
C ALA A 125 -11.41 -23.74 1.68
N PHE A 126 -11.50 -25.03 1.34
CA PHE A 126 -11.24 -26.15 2.22
C PHE A 126 -10.32 -27.15 1.54
N MET A 127 -9.18 -27.45 2.16
CA MET A 127 -8.25 -28.48 1.67
C MET A 127 -8.69 -29.86 2.15
N CYS A 128 -9.12 -30.71 1.21
CA CYS A 128 -9.60 -32.06 1.50
C CYS A 128 -8.44 -33.06 1.64
N SER A 129 -7.36 -32.84 0.90
CA SER A 129 -6.10 -33.61 0.94
C SER A 129 -4.98 -32.74 0.37
N GLU A 130 -3.73 -33.18 0.42
CA GLU A 130 -2.58 -32.44 -0.14
C GLU A 130 -2.73 -32.12 -1.64
N THR A 131 -3.50 -32.92 -2.38
CA THR A 131 -3.70 -32.79 -3.82
C THR A 131 -5.09 -32.32 -4.21
N ASN A 132 -6.00 -32.10 -3.26
CA ASN A 132 -7.39 -31.77 -3.57
C ASN A 132 -7.97 -30.73 -2.62
N ALA A 133 -8.67 -29.77 -3.19
CA ALA A 133 -9.41 -28.76 -2.46
C ALA A 133 -10.75 -28.45 -3.13
N MET A 134 -11.65 -27.91 -2.33
CA MET A 134 -12.90 -27.34 -2.79
C MET A 134 -12.97 -25.89 -2.33
N PHE A 135 -13.47 -24.99 -3.17
CA PHE A 135 -13.64 -23.59 -2.78
C PHE A 135 -14.93 -23.02 -3.33
N ALA A 136 -15.45 -21.99 -2.69
CA ALA A 136 -16.62 -21.24 -3.12
C ALA A 136 -16.25 -19.77 -3.33
N SER A 137 -16.76 -19.17 -4.40
CA SER A 137 -16.57 -17.75 -4.70
C SER A 137 -17.93 -17.05 -4.85
N GLY A 138 -18.10 -15.95 -4.12
CA GLY A 138 -19.29 -15.11 -4.14
C GLY A 138 -19.05 -13.82 -4.90
N SER A 139 -20.10 -13.29 -5.53
CA SER A 139 -20.03 -12.06 -6.30
C SER A 139 -21.16 -11.07 -5.94
N SER A 140 -20.92 -9.82 -6.30
CA SER A 140 -21.90 -8.73 -6.28
C SER A 140 -23.01 -8.86 -7.34
N ASP A 141 -22.99 -9.92 -8.15
CA ASP A 141 -24.11 -10.32 -9.01
C ASP A 141 -25.13 -11.23 -8.31
N GLY A 142 -24.87 -11.62 -7.05
CA GLY A 142 -25.75 -12.51 -6.28
C GLY A 142 -25.51 -14.00 -6.53
N VAL A 143 -24.48 -14.37 -7.30
CA VAL A 143 -24.14 -15.76 -7.62
C VAL A 143 -23.00 -16.24 -6.71
N VAL A 144 -23.11 -17.50 -6.28
CA VAL A 144 -22.02 -18.26 -5.66
C VAL A 144 -21.66 -19.44 -6.55
N ASN A 145 -20.40 -19.51 -6.95
CA ASN A 145 -19.88 -20.66 -7.70
C ASN A 145 -19.08 -21.55 -6.76
N VAL A 146 -19.33 -22.85 -6.81
CA VAL A 146 -18.59 -23.88 -6.05
C VAL A 146 -17.68 -24.62 -7.01
N TRP A 147 -16.42 -24.81 -6.62
CA TRP A 147 -15.36 -25.30 -7.48
C TRP A 147 -14.62 -26.45 -6.85
N ASP A 148 -14.26 -27.43 -7.66
CA ASP A 148 -13.31 -28.49 -7.31
C ASP A 148 -11.96 -28.19 -7.94
N VAL A 149 -10.89 -28.40 -7.17
CA VAL A 149 -9.51 -28.19 -7.59
C VAL A 149 -8.67 -29.41 -7.26
N SER A 150 -8.01 -29.95 -8.29
CA SER A 150 -6.99 -30.99 -8.14
C SER A 150 -5.61 -30.44 -8.48
N PHE A 151 -4.73 -30.43 -7.48
CA PHE A 151 -3.36 -29.99 -7.59
C PHE A 151 -2.45 -31.09 -8.13
N PRO A 152 -1.46 -30.74 -8.94
CA PRO A 152 -0.58 -31.71 -9.57
C PRO A 152 0.35 -32.36 -8.55
N SER A 153 0.45 -33.69 -8.59
CA SER A 153 1.37 -34.48 -7.76
C SER A 153 2.81 -34.36 -8.26
N LYS A 154 3.00 -34.08 -9.56
CA LYS A 154 4.29 -33.91 -10.24
C LYS A 154 4.38 -32.54 -10.90
N PRO A 155 5.56 -31.92 -11.01
CA PRO A 155 5.74 -30.60 -11.64
C PRO A 155 5.27 -30.49 -13.10
N SER A 156 5.21 -31.61 -13.83
CA SER A 156 4.83 -31.69 -15.24
C SER A 156 3.31 -31.75 -15.49
N GLU A 157 2.51 -31.93 -14.45
CA GLU A 157 1.05 -32.01 -14.54
C GLU A 157 0.42 -30.62 -14.32
N GLU A 158 -0.65 -30.32 -15.06
CA GLU A 158 -1.40 -29.08 -14.89
C GLU A 158 -2.47 -29.22 -13.79
N CYS A 159 -2.77 -28.09 -13.12
CA CYS A 159 -3.85 -28.02 -12.16
C CYS A 159 -5.21 -28.14 -12.88
N LYS A 160 -6.11 -28.97 -12.34
CA LYS A 160 -7.46 -29.14 -12.90
C LYS A 160 -8.46 -28.42 -12.02
N VAL A 161 -9.26 -27.53 -12.62
CA VAL A 161 -10.31 -26.79 -11.93
C VAL A 161 -11.63 -27.00 -12.66
N SER A 162 -12.68 -27.34 -11.92
CA SER A 162 -14.03 -27.51 -12.47
C SER A 162 -15.08 -26.82 -11.61
N CYS A 163 -16.04 -26.15 -12.24
CA CYS A 163 -17.19 -25.57 -11.57
C CYS A 163 -18.21 -26.68 -11.30
N LEU A 164 -18.45 -26.98 -10.03
CA LEU A 164 -19.38 -28.01 -9.57
C LEU A 164 -20.83 -27.51 -9.59
N ASP A 165 -21.04 -26.30 -9.12
CA ASP A 165 -22.38 -25.73 -8.98
C ASP A 165 -22.35 -24.20 -9.06
N SER A 166 -23.48 -23.63 -9.46
CA SER A 166 -23.71 -22.19 -9.55
C SER A 166 -25.04 -21.86 -8.90
N ILE A 167 -24.96 -21.32 -7.68
CA ILE A 167 -26.11 -21.05 -6.83
C ILE A 167 -26.48 -19.57 -6.99
N SER A 168 -27.68 -19.30 -7.51
CA SER A 168 -28.24 -17.95 -7.52
C SER A 168 -28.91 -17.67 -6.17
N ALA A 169 -28.36 -16.76 -5.38
CA ALA A 169 -28.95 -16.35 -4.12
C ALA A 169 -29.99 -15.24 -4.36
N ASP A 170 -31.05 -15.20 -3.54
CA ASP A 170 -32.04 -14.11 -3.62
C ASP A 170 -31.46 -12.74 -3.20
N SER A 171 -30.31 -12.73 -2.53
CA SER A 171 -29.64 -11.49 -2.13
C SER A 171 -28.93 -10.86 -3.32
N LYS A 172 -29.03 -9.53 -3.46
CA LYS A 172 -28.45 -8.80 -4.59
C LYS A 172 -26.93 -8.91 -4.65
N ALA A 173 -26.26 -9.12 -3.52
CA ALA A 173 -24.82 -9.28 -3.44
C ALA A 173 -24.45 -10.22 -2.28
N ILE A 174 -23.53 -11.13 -2.55
CA ILE A 174 -22.95 -12.00 -1.54
C ILE A 174 -21.73 -11.28 -0.96
N VAL A 175 -21.58 -11.30 0.36
CA VAL A 175 -20.54 -10.54 1.07
C VAL A 175 -19.57 -11.47 1.78
N THR A 176 -20.05 -12.62 2.27
CA THR A 176 -19.24 -13.56 3.03
C THR A 176 -19.69 -15.00 2.83
N LEU A 177 -18.72 -15.91 2.89
CA LEU A 177 -18.90 -17.35 2.72
C LEU A 177 -18.05 -18.08 3.76
N SER A 178 -18.57 -19.19 4.29
CA SER A 178 -17.78 -20.11 5.10
C SER A 178 -18.09 -21.55 4.73
N LEU A 179 -17.05 -22.38 4.67
CA LEU A 179 -17.13 -23.77 4.23
C LEU A 179 -16.53 -24.68 5.31
N ALA A 180 -17.25 -25.75 5.67
CA ALA A 180 -16.78 -26.75 6.62
C ALA A 180 -17.26 -28.15 6.26
N GLU A 181 -16.52 -29.17 6.70
CA GLU A 181 -16.93 -30.56 6.62
C GLU A 181 -17.91 -30.88 7.76
N LEU A 182 -18.98 -31.63 7.47
CA LEU A 182 -20.00 -31.95 8.45
C LEU A 182 -19.52 -32.99 9.48
N PRO A 183 -19.92 -32.87 10.76
CA PRO A 183 -19.57 -33.83 11.80
C PRO A 183 -19.95 -35.27 11.43
N GLN A 184 -19.01 -36.18 11.66
CA GLN A 184 -19.10 -37.63 11.38
C GLN A 184 -19.53 -38.02 9.96
N ASN A 185 -19.42 -37.10 8.99
CA ASN A 185 -19.92 -37.29 7.63
C ASN A 185 -18.86 -36.87 6.60
N PRO A 186 -17.76 -37.64 6.50
CA PRO A 186 -16.61 -37.25 5.71
C PRO A 186 -16.97 -37.10 4.22
N GLY A 187 -16.46 -36.06 3.59
CA GLY A 187 -16.74 -35.72 2.19
C GLY A 187 -18.04 -34.96 1.94
N ARG A 188 -18.85 -34.69 2.97
CA ARG A 188 -20.00 -33.78 2.91
C ARG A 188 -19.70 -32.46 3.58
N PHE A 189 -20.06 -31.38 2.91
CA PHE A 189 -19.71 -30.03 3.32
C PHE A 189 -20.94 -29.16 3.55
N ALA A 190 -20.87 -28.31 4.56
CA ALA A 190 -21.79 -27.22 4.80
C ALA A 190 -21.18 -25.91 4.27
N LEU A 191 -21.96 -25.20 3.45
CA LEU A 191 -21.63 -23.86 2.96
C LEU A 191 -22.61 -22.86 3.58
N ALA A 192 -22.08 -21.94 4.37
CA ALA A 192 -22.82 -20.81 4.93
C ALA A 192 -22.62 -19.58 4.05
N MET A 193 -23.71 -18.89 3.75
CA MET A 193 -23.74 -17.72 2.86
C MET A 193 -24.37 -16.53 3.58
N GLY A 194 -23.70 -15.38 3.52
CA GLY A 194 -24.19 -14.10 4.01
C GLY A 194 -24.10 -13.03 2.93
N GLY A 195 -25.12 -12.17 2.87
CA GLY A 195 -25.19 -11.08 1.90
C GLY A 195 -25.77 -9.81 2.51
N LEU A 196 -26.33 -8.95 1.65
CA LEU A 196 -27.02 -7.71 2.06
C LEU A 196 -28.43 -7.98 2.59
N ASP A 197 -28.56 -9.00 3.44
CA ASP A 197 -29.76 -9.36 4.17
C ASP A 197 -29.40 -9.81 5.59
N ASN A 198 -30.41 -10.04 6.42
CA ASN A 198 -30.23 -10.38 7.82
C ASN A 198 -30.30 -11.90 8.09
N LYS A 199 -30.15 -12.71 7.04
CA LYS A 199 -30.31 -14.17 7.11
C LYS A 199 -29.03 -14.87 6.68
N ILE A 200 -28.69 -15.95 7.37
CA ILE A 200 -27.60 -16.81 6.93
C ILE A 200 -28.23 -18.00 6.22
N LYS A 201 -27.87 -18.22 4.95
CA LYS A 201 -28.37 -19.35 4.17
C LYS A 201 -27.38 -20.49 4.26
N LEU A 202 -27.85 -21.67 4.65
CA LEU A 202 -27.04 -22.88 4.71
C LEU A 202 -27.36 -23.81 3.55
N TYR A 203 -26.30 -24.32 2.93
CA TYR A 203 -26.33 -25.32 1.87
C TYR A 203 -25.48 -26.51 2.27
N CYS A 204 -25.84 -27.70 1.80
CA CYS A 204 -25.02 -28.89 1.96
C CYS A 204 -24.77 -29.58 0.61
N GLY A 205 -23.56 -30.09 0.43
CA GLY A 205 -23.16 -30.74 -0.82
C GLY A 205 -21.97 -31.67 -0.65
N GLU A 206 -21.57 -32.30 -1.75
CA GLU A 206 -20.41 -33.18 -1.88
C GLU A 206 -19.51 -32.64 -3.01
N ARG A 207 -18.26 -33.08 -3.07
CA ARG A 207 -17.32 -32.67 -4.14
C ARG A 207 -17.73 -33.11 -5.54
N THR A 208 -18.62 -34.09 -5.66
CA THR A 208 -19.14 -34.60 -6.95
C THR A 208 -20.60 -34.22 -7.20
N GLY A 209 -21.23 -33.52 -6.27
CA GLY A 209 -22.66 -33.25 -6.27
C GLY A 209 -23.00 -31.76 -6.22
N LYS A 210 -24.27 -31.45 -6.38
CA LYS A 210 -24.80 -30.09 -6.23
C LYS A 210 -25.01 -29.74 -4.77
N PHE A 211 -24.95 -28.46 -4.46
CA PHE A 211 -25.25 -27.93 -3.14
C PHE A 211 -26.74 -27.64 -3.02
N THR A 212 -27.40 -28.30 -2.08
CA THR A 212 -28.84 -28.11 -1.83
C THR A 212 -29.05 -27.19 -0.65
N SER A 213 -29.98 -26.24 -0.77
CA SER A 213 -30.38 -25.39 0.36
C SER A 213 -31.02 -26.24 1.46
N VAL A 214 -30.56 -26.10 2.70
CA VAL A 214 -31.02 -26.90 3.83
C VAL A 214 -31.81 -26.09 4.85
N CYS A 215 -31.36 -24.89 5.21
CA CYS A 215 -32.09 -24.01 6.13
C CYS A 215 -31.63 -22.55 6.05
N GLU A 216 -32.44 -21.66 6.63
CA GLU A 216 -32.12 -20.24 6.86
C GLU A 216 -32.02 -19.98 8.36
N LEU A 217 -30.90 -19.40 8.81
CA LEU A 217 -30.73 -18.94 10.18
C LEU A 217 -31.17 -17.49 10.29
N LYS A 218 -32.11 -17.22 11.20
CA LYS A 218 -32.68 -15.89 11.45
C LYS A 218 -32.31 -15.45 12.85
N GLY A 219 -31.80 -14.23 12.98
CA GLY A 219 -31.46 -13.67 14.29
C GLY A 219 -30.84 -12.27 14.20
N HIS A 220 -30.03 -12.00 13.17
CA HIS A 220 -29.54 -10.66 12.92
C HIS A 220 -30.66 -9.72 12.47
N THR A 221 -30.47 -8.42 12.73
CA THR A 221 -31.43 -7.37 12.33
C THR A 221 -30.95 -6.54 11.16
N ASP A 222 -29.71 -6.73 10.73
CA ASP A 222 -29.08 -6.02 9.62
C ASP A 222 -28.15 -6.94 8.82
N TRP A 223 -27.42 -6.41 7.84
CA TRP A 223 -26.61 -7.17 6.88
C TRP A 223 -25.51 -8.01 7.53
N ILE A 224 -25.41 -9.27 7.11
CA ILE A 224 -24.32 -10.17 7.49
C ILE A 224 -23.00 -9.70 6.85
N ARG A 225 -21.94 -9.62 7.65
CA ARG A 225 -20.63 -9.14 7.21
C ARG A 225 -19.56 -10.22 7.17
N SER A 226 -19.51 -11.11 8.17
CA SER A 226 -18.55 -12.21 8.20
C SER A 226 -19.15 -13.48 8.78
N LEU A 227 -18.67 -14.62 8.28
CA LEU A 227 -19.04 -15.96 8.69
C LEU A 227 -17.78 -16.80 8.83
N ASP A 228 -17.70 -17.58 9.90
CA ASP A 228 -16.59 -18.52 10.07
C ASP A 228 -16.99 -19.79 10.84
N PHE A 229 -16.80 -20.95 10.21
CA PHE A 229 -17.03 -22.25 10.86
C PHE A 229 -15.83 -22.66 11.72
N SER A 230 -16.11 -23.25 12.87
CA SER A 230 -15.12 -23.96 13.68
C SER A 230 -14.73 -25.28 13.03
N LEU A 231 -13.59 -25.82 13.45
CA LEU A 231 -13.21 -27.20 13.19
C LEU A 231 -13.89 -28.13 14.20
N PRO A 232 -14.11 -29.41 13.86
CA PRO A 232 -14.56 -30.40 14.83
C PRO A 232 -13.50 -30.55 15.93
N THR A 233 -13.89 -30.48 17.20
CA THR A 233 -12.99 -30.74 18.34
C THR A 233 -12.96 -32.24 18.65
N GLU A 234 -11.83 -32.75 19.15
CA GLU A 234 -11.70 -34.16 19.54
C GLU A 234 -12.68 -34.56 20.67
N GLU A 235 -13.05 -33.60 21.53
CA GLU A 235 -13.99 -33.80 22.63
C GLU A 235 -15.46 -33.77 22.18
N ALA A 236 -15.78 -33.08 21.07
CA ALA A 236 -17.12 -32.92 20.55
C ALA A 236 -17.18 -33.23 19.04
N THR A 237 -16.82 -34.45 18.67
CA THR A 237 -16.83 -34.95 17.28
C THR A 237 -18.20 -34.90 16.59
N ASN A 238 -19.26 -34.65 17.37
CA ASN A 238 -20.65 -34.57 16.91
C ASN A 238 -21.10 -33.13 16.61
N SER A 239 -20.28 -32.11 16.86
CA SER A 239 -20.70 -30.73 16.67
C SER A 239 -19.62 -29.83 16.08
N ILE A 240 -20.07 -28.86 15.29
CA ILE A 240 -19.26 -27.71 14.87
C ILE A 240 -20.04 -26.43 15.17
N MET A 241 -19.34 -25.31 15.31
CA MET A 241 -19.95 -24.01 15.52
C MET A 241 -19.75 -23.11 14.31
N LEU A 242 -20.68 -22.20 14.09
CA LEU A 242 -20.57 -21.12 13.11
C LEU A 242 -20.63 -19.81 13.89
N VAL A 243 -19.67 -18.93 13.68
CA VAL A 243 -19.76 -17.55 14.16
C VAL A 243 -20.19 -16.64 13.02
N SER A 244 -21.06 -15.67 13.33
CA SER A 244 -21.51 -14.65 12.38
C SER A 244 -21.44 -13.25 12.97
N SER A 245 -21.07 -12.28 12.14
CA SER A 245 -21.11 -10.84 12.48
C SER A 245 -21.99 -10.07 11.52
N SER A 246 -22.49 -8.91 11.99
CA SER A 246 -23.44 -8.09 11.25
C SER A 246 -23.27 -6.60 11.52
N GLN A 247 -23.86 -5.78 10.65
CA GLN A 247 -24.02 -4.34 10.86
C GLN A 247 -24.90 -3.98 12.06
N ASP A 248 -25.64 -4.95 12.60
CA ASP A 248 -26.38 -4.76 13.84
C ASP A 248 -25.50 -4.69 15.10
N LYS A 249 -24.17 -4.69 14.92
CA LYS A 249 -23.14 -4.57 15.97
C LYS A 249 -23.01 -5.81 16.86
N VAL A 250 -23.69 -6.90 16.50
CA VAL A 250 -23.77 -8.12 17.28
C VAL A 250 -23.01 -9.25 16.59
N ILE A 251 -22.42 -10.13 17.41
CA ILE A 251 -21.84 -11.40 16.97
C ILE A 251 -22.72 -12.53 17.51
N ARG A 252 -23.02 -13.53 16.67
CA ARG A 252 -23.81 -14.70 17.07
C ARG A 252 -23.01 -15.97 16.88
N ILE A 253 -23.13 -16.89 17.84
CA ILE A 253 -22.56 -18.24 17.78
C ILE A 253 -23.71 -19.21 17.58
N TRP A 254 -23.64 -19.97 16.49
CA TRP A 254 -24.59 -21.00 16.12
C TRP A 254 -23.94 -22.36 16.31
N LYS A 255 -24.62 -23.30 16.96
CA LYS A 255 -24.11 -24.65 17.19
C LYS A 255 -24.84 -25.63 16.31
N LEU A 256 -24.09 -26.35 15.49
CA LEU A 256 -24.60 -27.39 14.61
C LEU A 256 -24.22 -28.74 15.21
N VAL A 257 -25.23 -29.52 15.60
CA VAL A 257 -25.09 -30.80 16.30
C VAL A 257 -25.65 -31.92 15.44
N LEU A 258 -24.90 -33.02 15.34
CA LEU A 258 -25.40 -34.30 14.82
C LEU A 258 -26.35 -34.92 15.85
N VAL A 259 -27.61 -35.09 15.45
CA VAL A 259 -28.66 -35.59 16.35
C VAL A 259 -28.85 -37.10 16.21
N GLY A 260 -28.56 -37.66 15.03
CA GLY A 260 -28.66 -39.09 14.77
C GLY A 260 -28.89 -39.41 13.30
N ASP A 261 -29.26 -40.66 13.03
CA ASP A 261 -29.58 -41.13 11.68
C ASP A 261 -30.98 -40.67 11.23
N VAL A 262 -31.21 -40.67 9.91
CA VAL A 262 -32.53 -40.38 9.35
C VAL A 262 -33.57 -41.34 9.94
N GLY A 263 -34.59 -40.78 10.62
CA GLY A 263 -35.70 -41.54 11.21
C GLY A 263 -35.57 -41.86 12.70
N SER A 264 -34.42 -41.60 13.34
CA SER A 264 -34.27 -41.78 14.80
C SER A 264 -34.78 -40.61 15.63
N TRP A 265 -35.09 -39.47 14.99
CA TRP A 265 -35.47 -38.24 15.67
C TRP A 265 -36.99 -38.00 15.61
N GLN A 266 -37.64 -37.91 16.77
CA GLN A 266 -39.03 -37.50 16.93
C GLN A 266 -39.07 -36.09 17.53
N ARG A 267 -39.64 -35.12 16.82
CA ARG A 267 -39.80 -33.74 17.31
C ARG A 267 -41.02 -33.63 18.21
N GLU A 268 -40.82 -33.40 19.49
CA GLU A 268 -41.87 -32.85 20.35
C GLU A 268 -41.90 -31.33 20.20
N ILE A 269 -43.02 -30.77 19.72
CA ILE A 269 -43.16 -29.32 19.52
C ILE A 269 -43.43 -28.68 20.89
N THR A 270 -42.38 -28.22 21.55
CA THR A 270 -42.43 -27.46 22.81
C THR A 270 -41.96 -26.02 22.60
N LEU A 271 -42.11 -25.15 23.60
CA LEU A 271 -41.57 -23.78 23.54
C LEU A 271 -40.03 -23.76 23.37
N ALA A 272 -39.34 -24.80 23.85
CA ALA A 272 -37.89 -24.99 23.69
C ALA A 272 -37.48 -25.18 22.22
N SER A 273 -38.40 -25.64 21.36
CA SER A 273 -38.14 -25.86 19.92
C SER A 273 -37.77 -24.56 19.16
N TYR A 274 -38.09 -23.38 19.71
CA TYR A 274 -37.68 -22.07 19.16
C TYR A 274 -36.21 -21.74 19.45
N ILE A 275 -35.68 -22.20 20.59
CA ILE A 275 -34.26 -22.03 20.98
C ILE A 275 -33.40 -23.02 20.20
N GLU A 276 -33.95 -24.22 20.02
CA GLU A 276 -33.37 -25.38 19.34
C GLU A 276 -33.24 -25.25 17.82
N GLY A 277 -33.87 -24.23 17.21
CA GLY A 277 -33.69 -23.83 15.81
C GLY A 277 -34.06 -24.87 14.74
N PRO A 278 -33.60 -24.70 13.48
CA PRO A 278 -33.95 -25.58 12.37
C PRO A 278 -33.19 -26.91 12.41
N VAL A 279 -33.87 -27.97 11.95
CA VAL A 279 -33.32 -29.32 11.77
C VAL A 279 -33.31 -29.64 10.28
N PHE A 280 -32.23 -30.23 9.79
CA PHE A 280 -32.09 -30.62 8.39
C PHE A 280 -31.36 -31.97 8.25
N VAL A 281 -31.52 -32.60 7.09
CA VAL A 281 -30.90 -33.89 6.77
C VAL A 281 -29.83 -33.69 5.71
N SER A 282 -28.67 -34.34 5.89
CA SER A 282 -27.62 -34.40 4.88
C SER A 282 -27.05 -35.82 4.81
N GLY A 283 -27.32 -36.51 3.70
CA GLY A 283 -26.97 -37.93 3.55
C GLY A 283 -27.79 -38.79 4.51
N ARG A 284 -27.13 -39.61 5.32
CA ARG A 284 -27.76 -40.49 6.32
C ARG A 284 -28.02 -39.84 7.68
N PHE A 285 -27.56 -38.61 7.86
CA PHE A 285 -27.52 -37.97 9.17
C PHE A 285 -28.45 -36.77 9.26
N THR A 286 -29.00 -36.57 10.45
CA THR A 286 -29.86 -35.43 10.83
C THR A 286 -29.08 -34.48 11.72
N TYR A 287 -29.09 -33.20 11.36
CA TYR A 287 -28.40 -32.12 12.07
C TYR A 287 -29.38 -31.08 12.58
N GLN A 288 -29.07 -30.51 13.73
CA GLN A 288 -29.84 -29.44 14.36
C GLN A 288 -28.95 -28.23 14.57
N VAL A 289 -29.47 -27.04 14.26
CA VAL A 289 -28.76 -25.78 14.46
C VAL A 289 -29.48 -24.96 15.51
N SER A 290 -28.80 -24.63 16.60
CA SER A 290 -29.32 -23.76 17.66
C SER A 290 -28.45 -22.51 17.84
N VAL A 291 -29.01 -21.46 18.45
CA VAL A 291 -28.21 -20.31 18.89
C VAL A 291 -27.55 -20.70 20.21
N GLU A 292 -26.23 -20.69 20.27
CA GLU A 292 -25.47 -20.97 21.51
C GLU A 292 -25.29 -19.70 22.33
N SER A 293 -24.90 -18.59 21.69
CA SER A 293 -24.56 -17.35 22.39
C SER A 293 -24.66 -16.13 21.48
N VAL A 294 -24.86 -14.97 22.10
CA VAL A 294 -24.92 -13.66 21.47
C VAL A 294 -23.90 -12.76 22.17
N LEU A 295 -22.93 -12.23 21.43
CA LEU A 295 -21.88 -11.37 21.97
C LEU A 295 -22.17 -9.92 21.60
N ILE A 296 -22.12 -9.05 22.60
CA ILE A 296 -22.39 -7.61 22.49
C ILE A 296 -21.23 -6.88 23.16
N GLY A 297 -20.63 -5.92 22.45
CA GLY A 297 -19.56 -5.09 23.00
C GLY A 297 -18.98 -4.07 22.02
N HIS A 298 -19.10 -4.30 20.71
CA HIS A 298 -18.75 -3.31 19.70
C HIS A 298 -19.77 -2.17 19.64
N GLU A 299 -19.28 -0.96 19.35
CA GLU A 299 -20.10 0.26 19.28
C GLU A 299 -20.54 0.59 17.84
N ASP A 300 -19.94 -0.07 16.85
CA ASP A 300 -20.22 0.09 15.42
C ASP A 300 -20.25 -1.28 14.70
N TRP A 301 -20.34 -1.26 13.37
CA TRP A 301 -20.46 -2.44 12.52
C TRP A 301 -19.28 -3.39 12.69
N VAL A 302 -19.59 -4.68 12.89
CA VAL A 302 -18.58 -5.74 13.03
C VAL A 302 -18.33 -6.38 11.68
N TYR A 303 -17.21 -6.02 11.04
CA TYR A 303 -16.90 -6.43 9.68
C TYR A 303 -16.33 -7.85 9.56
N SER A 304 -15.54 -8.30 10.53
CA SER A 304 -14.94 -9.64 10.49
C SER A 304 -15.07 -10.38 11.81
N VAL A 305 -15.24 -11.70 11.70
CA VAL A 305 -15.11 -12.65 12.80
C VAL A 305 -14.34 -13.88 12.34
N GLU A 306 -13.40 -14.35 13.16
CA GLU A 306 -12.59 -15.53 12.87
C GLU A 306 -12.34 -16.36 14.15
N TRP A 307 -12.53 -17.68 14.06
CA TRP A 307 -12.12 -18.60 15.12
C TRP A 307 -10.60 -18.70 15.20
N GLN A 308 -10.06 -18.70 16.41
CA GLN A 308 -8.64 -18.92 16.63
C GLN A 308 -8.19 -20.27 16.02
N PRO A 309 -7.06 -20.31 15.30
CA PRO A 309 -6.50 -21.54 14.76
C PRO A 309 -6.17 -22.57 15.86
N PRO A 310 -6.12 -23.87 15.52
CA PRO A 310 -5.76 -24.90 16.50
C PRO A 310 -4.35 -24.72 17.08
N VAL A 311 -4.27 -24.82 18.40
CA VAL A 311 -3.03 -24.88 19.17
C VAL A 311 -2.91 -26.31 19.70
N ASP A 312 -1.76 -26.96 19.48
CA ASP A 312 -1.53 -28.36 19.88
C ASP A 312 -2.64 -29.33 19.41
N HIS A 313 -3.05 -29.19 18.14
CA HIS A 313 -4.11 -29.97 17.48
C HIS A 313 -5.54 -29.76 17.99
N HIS A 314 -5.74 -28.86 18.96
CA HIS A 314 -7.06 -28.54 19.49
C HIS A 314 -7.47 -27.12 19.16
N GLN A 315 -8.69 -26.93 18.64
CA GLN A 315 -9.20 -25.58 18.40
C GLN A 315 -9.73 -24.97 19.70
N PRO A 316 -9.19 -23.84 20.18
CA PRO A 316 -9.70 -23.19 21.38
C PRO A 316 -11.04 -22.50 21.11
N LEU A 317 -11.89 -22.43 22.14
CA LEU A 317 -13.10 -21.60 22.13
C LEU A 317 -12.72 -20.13 22.27
N SER A 318 -12.27 -19.54 21.16
CA SER A 318 -11.71 -18.20 21.11
C SER A 318 -12.02 -17.59 19.76
N ILE A 319 -12.65 -16.42 19.77
CA ILE A 319 -13.11 -15.72 18.56
C ILE A 319 -12.45 -14.35 18.53
N LEU A 320 -11.95 -13.96 17.38
CA LEU A 320 -11.50 -12.61 17.09
C LEU A 320 -12.58 -11.86 16.32
N SER A 321 -12.81 -10.61 16.68
CA SER A 321 -13.67 -9.69 15.93
C SER A 321 -12.95 -8.38 15.63
N ALA A 322 -13.28 -7.76 14.49
CA ALA A 322 -12.81 -6.43 14.13
C ALA A 322 -14.00 -5.56 13.66
N SER A 323 -13.96 -4.29 14.03
CA SER A 323 -15.09 -3.36 13.90
C SER A 323 -14.67 -1.98 13.39
N MET A 324 -15.65 -1.26 12.86
CA MET A 324 -15.51 0.13 12.44
C MET A 324 -15.31 1.09 13.64
N ASP A 325 -15.59 0.63 14.87
CA ASP A 325 -15.32 1.39 16.10
C ASP A 325 -13.82 1.49 16.47
N LYS A 326 -12.92 1.09 15.56
CA LYS A 326 -11.46 1.09 15.70
C LYS A 326 -10.92 0.07 16.71
N THR A 327 -11.73 -0.91 17.10
CA THR A 327 -11.32 -1.97 18.04
C THR A 327 -11.29 -3.35 17.41
N MET A 328 -10.38 -4.18 17.93
CA MET A 328 -10.39 -5.62 17.80
C MET A 328 -10.56 -6.25 19.18
N MET A 329 -11.41 -7.26 19.25
CA MET A 329 -11.75 -7.93 20.50
C MET A 329 -11.48 -9.44 20.39
N ILE A 330 -10.95 -10.03 21.46
CA ILE A 330 -10.88 -11.49 21.62
C ILE A 330 -11.94 -11.91 22.64
N TRP A 331 -12.78 -12.85 22.24
CA TRP A 331 -13.88 -13.38 23.04
C TRP A 331 -13.59 -14.81 23.46
N ARG A 332 -13.77 -15.12 24.76
CA ARG A 332 -13.61 -16.49 25.30
C ARG A 332 -14.67 -16.78 26.36
N PRO A 333 -15.12 -18.03 26.51
CA PRO A 333 -15.97 -18.41 27.64
C PRO A 333 -15.16 -18.36 28.94
N GLU A 334 -15.71 -17.71 29.95
CA GLU A 334 -15.12 -17.67 31.29
C GLU A 334 -15.10 -19.08 31.91
N LYS A 335 -13.94 -19.50 32.46
CA LYS A 335 -13.72 -20.87 32.96
C LYS A 335 -14.77 -21.36 33.98
N LYS A 336 -15.36 -20.46 34.76
CA LYS A 336 -16.31 -20.81 35.85
C LYS A 336 -17.77 -20.82 35.39
N THR A 337 -18.18 -19.83 34.60
CA THR A 337 -19.60 -19.61 34.25
C THR A 337 -19.92 -20.15 32.85
N GLY A 338 -18.92 -20.33 31.99
CA GLY A 338 -19.11 -20.64 30.57
C GLY A 338 -19.65 -19.47 29.74
N VAL A 339 -19.86 -18.30 30.36
CA VAL A 339 -20.35 -17.10 29.67
C VAL A 339 -19.22 -16.48 28.86
N TRP A 340 -19.51 -16.12 27.62
CA TRP A 340 -18.56 -15.44 26.76
C TRP A 340 -18.30 -14.01 27.23
N VAL A 341 -17.02 -13.69 27.39
CA VAL A 341 -16.56 -12.35 27.78
C VAL A 341 -15.47 -11.87 26.83
N ASN A 342 -15.37 -10.55 26.66
CA ASN A 342 -14.22 -9.93 26.03
C ASN A 342 -13.04 -10.02 27.01
N VAL A 343 -11.96 -10.69 26.59
CA VAL A 343 -10.74 -10.87 27.38
C VAL A 343 -9.59 -9.96 26.92
N VAL A 344 -9.64 -9.45 25.70
CA VAL A 344 -8.62 -8.57 25.11
C VAL A 344 -9.32 -7.56 24.21
N CYS A 345 -9.00 -6.28 24.39
CA CYS A 345 -9.40 -5.20 23.50
C CYS A 345 -8.14 -4.43 23.08
N VAL A 346 -7.89 -4.37 21.77
CA VAL A 346 -6.83 -3.56 21.17
C VAL A 346 -7.44 -2.67 20.08
N GLY A 347 -6.76 -1.60 19.69
CA GLY A 347 -7.30 -0.69 18.70
C GLY A 347 -6.33 0.38 18.27
N GLU A 348 -6.82 1.27 17.40
CA GLU A 348 -6.10 2.45 16.92
C GLU A 348 -6.67 3.71 17.58
N LEU A 349 -5.80 4.56 18.11
CA LEU A 349 -6.20 5.81 18.78
C LEU A 349 -6.23 7.04 17.84
N SER A 350 -5.84 6.87 16.58
CA SER A 350 -5.73 7.95 15.59
C SER A 350 -7.05 8.66 15.28
N HIS A 351 -6.97 9.99 15.19
CA HIS A 351 -8.09 10.84 14.76
C HIS A 351 -8.43 10.66 13.27
N CYS A 352 -7.44 10.29 12.46
CA CYS A 352 -7.61 10.01 11.02
C CYS A 352 -8.05 8.58 10.74
N ALA A 353 -7.98 7.68 11.74
CA ALA A 353 -8.49 6.33 11.62
C ALA A 353 -10.01 6.31 11.48
N LEU A 354 -10.51 5.47 10.57
CA LEU A 354 -11.94 5.23 10.40
C LEU A 354 -12.39 3.87 10.94
N GLY A 355 -11.47 2.98 11.31
CA GLY A 355 -11.78 1.65 11.86
C GLY A 355 -11.19 0.50 11.04
N PHE A 356 -11.51 -0.73 11.45
CA PHE A 356 -10.96 -1.94 10.84
C PHE A 356 -11.98 -2.67 9.96
N TYR A 357 -11.50 -3.13 8.81
CA TYR A 357 -12.26 -3.96 7.90
C TYR A 357 -12.13 -5.45 8.22
N GLY A 358 -10.96 -5.90 8.68
CA GLY A 358 -10.77 -7.31 8.98
C GLY A 358 -9.66 -7.58 9.99
N GLY A 359 -9.88 -8.60 10.80
CA GLY A 359 -8.96 -9.15 11.79
C GLY A 359 -8.62 -10.60 11.47
N HIS A 360 -7.33 -10.94 11.49
CA HIS A 360 -6.83 -12.27 11.18
C HIS A 360 -5.90 -12.81 12.27
N TRP A 361 -6.03 -14.11 12.55
CA TRP A 361 -5.08 -14.81 13.41
C TRP A 361 -3.83 -15.23 12.66
N SER A 362 -2.69 -15.18 13.34
CA SER A 362 -1.50 -15.87 12.88
C SER A 362 -1.70 -17.38 12.91
N PRO A 363 -1.00 -18.13 12.05
CA PRO A 363 -1.03 -19.60 12.03
C PRO A 363 -0.74 -20.29 13.38
N ASP A 364 0.02 -19.64 14.26
CA ASP A 364 0.36 -20.13 15.61
C ASP A 364 -0.63 -19.64 16.69
N GLY A 365 -1.57 -18.76 16.36
CA GLY A 365 -2.55 -18.20 17.29
C GLY A 365 -1.97 -17.23 18.33
N VAL A 366 -0.74 -16.74 18.15
CA VAL A 366 -0.04 -15.85 19.10
C VAL A 366 -0.08 -14.37 18.66
N SER A 367 -0.42 -14.10 17.41
CA SER A 367 -0.50 -12.76 16.84
C SER A 367 -1.85 -12.53 16.15
N ILE A 368 -2.28 -11.27 16.14
CA ILE A 368 -3.50 -10.81 15.46
C ILE A 368 -3.16 -9.62 14.55
N LEU A 369 -3.69 -9.64 13.34
CA LEU A 369 -3.47 -8.62 12.31
C LEU A 369 -4.78 -7.93 11.98
N ALA A 370 -4.84 -6.61 12.12
CA ALA A 370 -5.88 -5.77 11.53
C ALA A 370 -5.46 -5.24 10.16
N HIS A 371 -6.44 -4.97 9.31
CA HIS A 371 -6.29 -3.99 8.24
C HIS A 371 -7.34 -2.88 8.37
N GLY A 372 -6.87 -1.64 8.30
CA GLY A 372 -7.67 -0.44 8.48
C GLY A 372 -8.34 0.03 7.19
N TYR A 373 -9.34 0.91 7.35
CA TYR A 373 -10.02 1.57 6.24
C TYR A 373 -9.05 2.32 5.32
N GLY A 374 -8.01 2.95 5.87
CA GLY A 374 -6.97 3.68 5.14
C GLY A 374 -5.86 2.78 4.58
N GLY A 375 -6.11 1.48 4.41
CA GLY A 375 -5.14 0.54 3.86
C GLY A 375 -3.91 0.27 4.75
N SER A 376 -3.92 0.76 6.00
CA SER A 376 -2.89 0.48 7.01
C SER A 376 -3.05 -0.92 7.60
N PHE A 377 -1.97 -1.46 8.13
CA PHE A 377 -1.98 -2.70 8.90
C PHE A 377 -1.67 -2.40 10.37
N HIS A 378 -2.17 -3.23 11.27
CA HIS A 378 -1.76 -3.23 12.67
C HIS A 378 -1.56 -4.67 13.13
N LEU A 379 -0.41 -4.96 13.72
CA LEU A 379 -0.08 -6.29 14.20
C LEU A 379 0.13 -6.23 15.70
N TRP A 380 -0.56 -7.08 16.45
CA TRP A 380 -0.30 -7.29 17.87
C TRP A 380 0.20 -8.71 18.08
N ARG A 381 1.18 -8.86 18.97
CA ARG A 381 1.70 -10.16 19.40
C ARG A 381 1.55 -10.28 20.91
N ASN A 382 1.06 -11.43 21.35
CA ASN A 382 1.05 -11.76 22.76
C ASN A 382 2.47 -12.17 23.19
N VAL A 383 3.11 -11.34 24.00
CA VAL A 383 4.45 -11.59 24.58
C VAL A 383 4.36 -12.11 26.03
N GLY A 384 3.15 -12.37 26.52
CA GLY A 384 2.92 -12.94 27.84
C GLY A 384 3.56 -14.31 28.01
N SER A 385 4.18 -14.56 29.16
CA SER A 385 4.81 -15.84 29.49
C SER A 385 3.81 -16.94 29.89
N SER A 386 2.55 -16.60 30.15
CA SER A 386 1.48 -17.53 30.53
C SER A 386 0.13 -17.11 29.96
N LYS A 387 -0.82 -18.06 29.87
CA LYS A 387 -2.22 -17.79 29.44
C LYS A 387 -3.00 -16.87 30.39
N GLU A 388 -2.50 -16.64 31.61
CA GLU A 388 -3.15 -15.79 32.62
C GLU A 388 -2.53 -14.40 32.70
N SER A 389 -1.42 -14.18 31.99
CA SER A 389 -0.69 -12.92 31.90
C SER A 389 -0.52 -12.54 30.42
N GLU A 390 -1.64 -12.45 29.68
CA GLU A 390 -1.60 -11.99 28.28
C GLU A 390 -1.10 -10.55 28.23
N ASN A 391 -0.12 -10.29 27.36
CA ASN A 391 0.45 -8.96 27.15
C ASN A 391 0.56 -8.73 25.66
N TRP A 392 -0.43 -8.04 25.09
CA TRP A 392 -0.52 -7.78 23.67
C TRP A 392 0.24 -6.50 23.33
N GLN A 393 1.31 -6.64 22.55
CA GLN A 393 2.17 -5.53 22.15
C GLN A 393 2.13 -5.34 20.64
N MET A 394 2.06 -4.08 20.21
CA MET A 394 2.12 -3.71 18.80
C MET A 394 3.47 -4.11 18.20
N GLN A 395 3.43 -4.53 16.95
CA GLN A 395 4.57 -4.97 16.17
C GLN A 395 4.66 -4.15 14.89
N LYS A 396 5.87 -4.12 14.32
CA LYS A 396 6.13 -3.50 13.02
C LYS A 396 5.39 -4.22 11.90
N VAL A 397 4.90 -3.44 10.95
CA VAL A 397 4.21 -3.93 9.75
C VAL A 397 4.73 -3.16 8.53
N PRO A 398 4.61 -3.73 7.31
CA PRO A 398 4.85 -2.94 6.12
C PRO A 398 3.82 -1.81 6.02
N SER A 399 4.24 -0.72 5.40
CA SER A 399 3.41 0.46 5.16
C SER A 399 3.61 0.99 3.74
N GLY A 400 2.63 1.75 3.28
CA GLY A 400 2.66 2.46 2.00
C GLY A 400 1.29 3.02 1.63
N HIS A 401 1.21 3.61 0.44
CA HIS A 401 0.02 4.31 -0.03
C HIS A 401 -1.09 3.37 -0.47
N PHE A 402 -2.34 3.73 -0.21
CA PHE A 402 -3.53 2.95 -0.65
C PHE A 402 -4.20 3.51 -1.91
N ALA A 403 -3.65 4.58 -2.48
CA ALA A 403 -4.09 5.19 -3.74
C ALA A 403 -2.87 5.58 -4.60
N ALA A 404 -3.11 6.08 -5.81
CA ALA A 404 -2.06 6.30 -6.80
C ALA A 404 -0.95 7.20 -6.23
N VAL A 405 0.30 6.81 -6.44
CA VAL A 405 1.46 7.59 -6.02
C VAL A 405 1.89 8.42 -7.21
N THR A 406 1.80 9.74 -7.08
CA THR A 406 1.92 10.66 -8.22
C THR A 406 3.33 11.16 -8.43
N ASP A 407 4.10 11.31 -7.35
CA ASP A 407 5.42 11.91 -7.40
C ASP A 407 6.32 11.39 -6.27
N ILE A 408 7.64 11.42 -6.52
CA ILE A 408 8.69 10.99 -5.59
C ILE A 408 9.92 11.87 -5.74
N THR A 409 10.61 12.13 -4.64
CA THR A 409 11.89 12.85 -4.63
C THR A 409 12.81 12.28 -3.55
N TRP A 410 14.10 12.23 -3.83
CA TRP A 410 15.09 11.95 -2.81
C TRP A 410 15.38 13.19 -1.96
N ALA A 411 15.76 12.97 -0.71
CA ALA A 411 16.51 13.97 0.06
C ALA A 411 17.77 14.38 -0.71
N ARG A 412 18.23 15.62 -0.52
CA ARG A 412 19.37 16.19 -1.26
C ARG A 412 20.67 15.39 -1.11
N THR A 413 20.86 14.82 0.07
CA THR A 413 21.96 13.91 0.46
C THR A 413 21.72 12.45 0.06
N GLY A 414 20.53 12.12 -0.43
CA GLY A 414 20.11 10.76 -0.75
C GLY A 414 19.84 9.86 0.46
N GLU A 415 19.69 10.40 1.67
CA GLU A 415 19.52 9.58 2.89
C GLU A 415 18.10 9.01 3.10
N TYR A 416 17.08 9.61 2.50
CA TYR A 416 15.72 9.05 2.46
C TYR A 416 15.02 9.43 1.16
N LEU A 417 13.96 8.68 0.87
CA LEU A 417 13.01 8.91 -0.21
C LEU A 417 11.73 9.53 0.36
N LEU A 418 11.13 10.47 -0.37
CA LEU A 418 9.84 11.05 -0.05
C LEU A 418 8.87 10.79 -1.20
N SER A 419 7.64 10.40 -0.90
CA SER A 419 6.57 10.14 -1.87
C SER A 419 5.29 10.87 -1.51
N VAL A 420 4.49 11.20 -2.52
CA VAL A 420 3.16 11.80 -2.36
C VAL A 420 2.11 11.06 -3.16
N SER A 421 0.87 11.07 -2.67
CA SER A 421 -0.20 10.26 -3.23
C SER A 421 -1.57 10.93 -3.14
N HIS A 422 -2.48 10.43 -3.97
CA HIS A 422 -3.92 10.65 -3.89
C HIS A 422 -4.57 10.03 -2.64
N ASP A 423 -3.79 9.30 -1.83
CA ASP A 423 -4.22 8.90 -0.48
C ASP A 423 -4.14 10.05 0.53
N GLN A 424 -3.77 11.25 0.05
CA GLN A 424 -3.70 12.51 0.78
C GLN A 424 -2.54 12.53 1.80
N THR A 425 -1.56 11.65 1.63
CA THR A 425 -0.38 11.59 2.49
C THR A 425 0.92 11.84 1.72
N THR A 426 1.89 12.38 2.45
CA THR A 426 3.30 12.36 2.11
C THR A 426 3.99 11.39 3.05
N ARG A 427 4.86 10.54 2.52
CA ARG A 427 5.56 9.50 3.30
C ARG A 427 7.06 9.55 3.06
N VAL A 428 7.83 9.22 4.08
CA VAL A 428 9.29 9.15 4.04
C VAL A 428 9.73 7.72 4.27
N PHE A 429 10.56 7.20 3.37
CA PHE A 429 11.12 5.86 3.43
C PHE A 429 12.64 5.90 3.48
N SER A 430 13.24 5.06 4.32
CA SER A 430 14.69 4.85 4.32
C SER A 430 15.04 3.44 4.77
N SER A 431 16.28 3.06 4.50
CA SER A 431 16.93 1.88 5.07
C SER A 431 17.21 2.08 6.55
N TRP A 432 16.85 1.09 7.36
CA TRP A 432 17.22 0.98 8.76
C TRP A 432 18.17 -0.20 8.92
N LYS A 433 19.36 0.04 9.47
CA LYS A 433 20.31 -1.03 9.81
C LYS A 433 20.01 -1.54 11.21
N SER A 434 19.75 -2.84 11.34
CA SER A 434 19.65 -3.49 12.64
C SER A 434 21.04 -3.87 13.16
N ASP A 435 21.15 -4.11 14.47
CA ASP A 435 22.37 -4.65 15.11
C ASP A 435 22.80 -6.02 14.52
N GLU A 436 21.89 -6.72 13.83
CA GLU A 436 22.12 -8.04 13.19
C GLU A 436 22.65 -7.97 11.74
N GLU A 437 23.26 -6.86 11.31
CA GLU A 437 23.82 -6.62 9.94
C GLU A 437 22.82 -6.58 8.76
N ASP A 438 21.53 -6.91 8.95
CA ASP A 438 20.53 -6.81 7.88
C ASP A 438 19.93 -5.40 7.72
N GLU A 439 20.08 -4.82 6.51
CA GLU A 439 19.50 -3.53 6.12
C GLU A 439 18.09 -3.71 5.53
N HIS A 440 17.08 -3.18 6.23
CA HIS A 440 15.68 -3.27 5.81
C HIS A 440 15.06 -1.89 5.61
N TRP A 441 14.16 -1.74 4.63
CA TRP A 441 13.51 -0.45 4.34
C TRP A 441 12.20 -0.29 5.09
N HIS A 442 11.98 0.87 5.69
CA HIS A 442 10.76 1.17 6.45
C HIS A 442 10.26 2.58 6.16
N GLU A 443 8.97 2.82 6.40
CA GLU A 443 8.44 4.18 6.53
C GLU A 443 9.00 4.77 7.83
N LEU A 444 9.67 5.92 7.76
CA LEU A 444 10.22 6.62 8.93
C LEU A 444 9.27 7.70 9.44
N ALA A 445 8.50 8.30 8.53
CA ALA A 445 7.61 9.40 8.86
C ALA A 445 6.49 9.53 7.85
N ARG A 446 5.39 10.15 8.30
CA ARG A 446 4.29 10.63 7.48
C ARG A 446 4.21 12.16 7.57
N PRO A 447 5.13 12.91 6.91
CA PRO A 447 5.29 14.34 7.12
C PRO A 447 4.06 15.18 6.86
N GLN A 448 3.19 14.74 5.96
CA GLN A 448 1.97 15.46 5.62
C GLN A 448 0.80 14.50 5.52
N VAL A 449 -0.27 14.82 6.23
CA VAL A 449 -1.63 14.33 5.96
C VAL A 449 -2.47 15.54 5.59
N HIS A 450 -3.23 15.42 4.52
CA HIS A 450 -3.99 16.51 3.90
C HIS A 450 -5.45 16.09 3.69
N GLY A 451 -6.31 17.03 3.30
CA GLY A 451 -7.69 16.77 2.88
C GLY A 451 -7.87 16.74 1.36
N HIS A 452 -6.79 16.93 0.60
CA HIS A 452 -6.77 16.95 -0.86
C HIS A 452 -5.69 16.03 -1.40
N ASP A 453 -5.98 15.45 -2.56
CA ASP A 453 -5.08 14.54 -3.27
C ASP A 453 -3.79 15.28 -3.65
N ILE A 454 -2.64 14.73 -3.27
CA ILE A 454 -1.34 15.41 -3.46
C ILE A 454 -0.77 14.99 -4.81
N ASN A 455 -0.36 15.95 -5.64
CA ASN A 455 0.06 15.71 -7.02
C ASN A 455 1.58 15.76 -7.22
N CYS A 456 2.28 16.67 -6.54
CA CYS A 456 3.70 16.91 -6.80
C CYS A 456 4.48 17.35 -5.56
N VAL A 457 5.78 17.09 -5.56
CA VAL A 457 6.68 17.39 -4.43
C VAL A 457 8.09 17.71 -4.88
N ALA A 458 8.79 18.58 -4.15
CA ALA A 458 10.21 18.84 -4.37
C ALA A 458 10.97 19.15 -3.07
N MET A 459 12.21 18.67 -2.97
CA MET A 459 13.10 18.99 -1.85
C MET A 459 13.79 20.34 -2.08
N VAL A 460 13.77 21.20 -1.06
CA VAL A 460 14.34 22.55 -1.10
C VAL A 460 15.41 22.71 -0.01
N GLN A 461 16.20 23.77 -0.09
CA GLN A 461 17.16 24.09 0.97
C GLN A 461 16.42 24.52 2.26
N GLY A 462 16.92 24.06 3.41
CA GLY A 462 16.33 24.34 4.72
C GLY A 462 17.33 24.13 5.85
N LYS A 463 16.93 24.47 7.09
CA LYS A 463 17.72 24.20 8.30
C LYS A 463 17.94 22.68 8.41
N GLY A 464 19.20 22.23 8.53
CA GLY A 464 19.53 20.81 8.49
C GLY A 464 19.31 20.13 7.14
N ASN A 465 19.09 20.89 6.05
CA ASN A 465 18.85 20.43 4.68
C ASN A 465 17.58 19.58 4.45
N HIS A 466 16.57 19.74 5.33
CA HIS A 466 15.32 18.97 5.25
C HIS A 466 14.09 19.87 5.28
N ARG A 467 13.69 20.29 4.08
CA ARG A 467 12.43 21.00 3.83
C ARG A 467 11.91 20.54 2.47
N PHE A 468 10.59 20.41 2.35
CA PHE A 468 9.97 20.13 1.06
C PHE A 468 8.83 21.10 0.78
N VAL A 469 8.53 21.22 -0.51
CA VAL A 469 7.34 21.89 -1.01
C VAL A 469 6.43 20.87 -1.66
N SER A 470 5.13 20.94 -1.41
CA SER A 470 4.14 20.07 -2.02
C SER A 470 3.01 20.87 -2.67
N GLY A 471 2.41 20.26 -3.70
CA GLY A 471 1.26 20.79 -4.42
C GLY A 471 0.20 19.71 -4.54
N ALA A 472 -1.02 20.04 -4.13
CA ALA A 472 -2.18 19.15 -4.16
C ALA A 472 -3.23 19.63 -5.16
N GLU A 473 -4.41 18.99 -5.18
CA GLU A 473 -5.64 19.48 -5.83
C GLU A 473 -6.21 20.75 -5.14
N GLU A 474 -5.32 21.66 -4.78
CA GLU A 474 -5.57 22.99 -4.26
C GLU A 474 -4.75 24.00 -5.06
N LYS A 475 -4.97 25.29 -4.80
CA LYS A 475 -4.32 26.39 -5.54
C LYS A 475 -3.07 26.94 -4.84
N VAL A 476 -2.62 26.24 -3.81
CA VAL A 476 -1.62 26.68 -2.84
C VAL A 476 -0.45 25.72 -2.86
N VAL A 477 0.76 26.24 -2.94
CA VAL A 477 1.97 25.44 -2.67
C VAL A 477 2.24 25.52 -1.18
N ARG A 478 2.51 24.38 -0.54
CA ARG A 478 2.77 24.32 0.91
C ARG A 478 4.20 23.95 1.18
N VAL A 479 4.73 24.48 2.28
CA VAL A 479 6.12 24.29 2.68
C VAL A 479 6.19 23.63 4.04
N PHE A 480 6.87 22.51 4.14
CA PHE A 480 7.00 21.72 5.37
C PHE A 480 8.46 21.58 5.79
N GLU A 481 8.71 21.66 7.09
CA GLU A 481 10.06 21.58 7.66
C GLU A 481 10.24 20.36 8.55
N ALA A 482 11.39 19.71 8.47
CA ALA A 482 11.68 18.58 9.34
C ALA A 482 11.79 19.02 10.81
N PRO A 483 11.04 18.41 11.73
CA PRO A 483 11.14 18.72 13.14
C PRO A 483 12.33 18.05 13.80
N LEU A 484 12.70 18.51 15.00
CA LEU A 484 13.84 17.98 15.76
C LEU A 484 13.73 16.47 16.04
N SER A 485 12.52 15.96 16.33
CA SER A 485 12.26 14.53 16.56
C SER A 485 12.62 13.66 15.35
N PHE A 486 12.25 14.09 14.14
CA PHE A 486 12.61 13.42 12.90
C PHE A 486 14.12 13.44 12.67
N LEU A 487 14.77 14.60 12.85
CA LEU A 487 16.21 14.72 12.66
C LEU A 487 17.01 13.81 13.60
N LYS A 488 16.57 13.67 14.85
CA LYS A 488 17.16 12.74 15.81
C LYS A 488 16.94 11.28 15.42
N THR A 489 15.73 10.94 14.96
CA THR A 489 15.39 9.59 14.46
C THR A 489 16.25 9.22 13.26
N LEU A 490 16.40 10.14 12.29
CA LEU A 490 17.18 9.93 11.07
C LEU A 490 18.66 9.56 11.37
N LYS A 491 19.24 10.16 12.42
CA LYS A 491 20.63 9.83 12.85
C LYS A 491 20.82 8.35 13.19
N HIS A 492 19.82 7.67 13.73
CA HIS A 492 19.90 6.24 14.06
C HIS A 492 19.84 5.34 12.82
N THR A 493 19.21 5.81 11.74
CA THR A 493 19.11 5.05 10.49
C THR A 493 20.41 5.05 9.68
N CYS A 494 21.19 6.13 9.81
CA CYS A 494 22.43 6.39 9.09
C CYS A 494 23.68 5.83 9.82
N ALA A 495 23.65 4.59 10.29
CA ALA A 495 24.86 3.93 10.81
C ALA A 495 25.84 3.61 9.65
N GLY A 496 26.70 4.56 9.31
CA GLY A 496 27.85 4.35 8.40
C GLY A 496 28.24 5.51 7.49
N GLY A 497 27.54 6.64 7.50
CA GLY A 497 28.04 7.88 6.90
C GLY A 497 28.37 8.86 8.02
N GLU A 498 29.61 9.31 8.12
CA GLU A 498 29.99 10.50 8.89
C GLU A 498 29.36 11.75 8.25
N GLY A 499 28.02 11.81 8.17
CA GLY A 499 27.28 13.04 8.02
C GLY A 499 27.24 13.70 9.38
N SER A 500 28.28 14.48 9.69
CA SER A 500 28.26 15.37 10.84
C SER A 500 27.04 16.28 10.70
N PHE A 501 25.98 16.01 11.46
CA PHE A 501 25.03 17.09 11.76
C PHE A 501 25.80 18.05 12.67
N PRO A 502 26.10 19.29 12.25
CA PRO A 502 26.75 20.24 13.13
C PRO A 502 25.97 20.32 14.45
N GLU A 503 26.63 20.09 15.58
CA GLU A 503 26.02 20.26 16.92
C GLU A 503 25.38 21.65 17.07
N ASN A 504 25.87 22.63 16.30
CA ASN A 504 25.35 24.01 16.23
C ASN A 504 23.90 24.13 15.70
N LEU A 505 23.32 23.12 15.03
CA LEU A 505 21.91 23.16 14.59
C LEU A 505 20.91 22.88 15.73
N GLN A 506 21.36 22.31 16.86
CA GLN A 506 20.48 22.04 18.01
C GLN A 506 20.06 23.31 18.76
N ALA A 507 20.79 24.43 18.61
CA ALA A 507 20.49 25.67 19.32
C ALA A 507 19.28 26.44 18.74
N ASP A 508 18.99 26.29 17.44
CA ASP A 508 18.01 27.13 16.72
C ASP A 508 16.72 26.40 16.26
N VAL A 509 16.64 25.07 16.39
CA VAL A 509 15.44 24.30 16.03
C VAL A 509 14.58 24.10 17.28
N GLN A 510 13.60 24.99 17.46
CA GLN A 510 12.70 24.99 18.62
C GLN A 510 11.44 24.13 18.44
N VAL A 511 11.22 23.57 17.23
CA VAL A 511 10.02 22.79 16.90
C VAL A 511 10.28 21.30 17.08
N LEU A 512 9.60 20.70 18.06
CA LEU A 512 9.71 19.28 18.42
C LEU A 512 9.00 18.37 17.42
N GLY A 513 7.89 18.84 16.84
CA GLY A 513 7.10 18.14 15.82
C GLY A 513 5.86 18.94 15.45
N ALA A 514 4.82 18.27 14.96
CA ALA A 514 3.57 18.93 14.60
C ALA A 514 2.35 18.16 15.08
N ASN A 515 1.25 18.89 15.29
CA ASN A 515 -0.06 18.32 15.52
C ASN A 515 -1.00 18.66 14.35
N MET A 516 -1.93 17.75 14.07
CA MET A 516 -3.00 18.00 13.12
C MET A 516 -4.04 18.94 13.71
N SER A 517 -4.43 19.97 12.96
CA SER A 517 -5.59 20.78 13.35
C SER A 517 -6.87 19.94 13.41
N ALA A 518 -7.85 20.32 14.23
CA ALA A 518 -9.13 19.60 14.35
C ALA A 518 -9.89 19.43 13.01
N LEU A 519 -9.64 20.31 12.03
CA LEU A 519 -10.22 20.24 10.69
C LEU A 519 -9.35 19.47 9.68
N GLY A 520 -8.14 19.03 10.04
CA GLY A 520 -7.26 18.24 9.17
C GLY A 520 -6.61 19.00 7.99
N LEU A 521 -6.70 20.33 7.96
CA LEU A 521 -6.28 21.14 6.79
C LEU A 521 -4.93 21.86 6.95
N SER A 522 -4.33 21.79 8.14
CA SER A 522 -3.03 22.39 8.46
C SER A 522 -2.38 21.67 9.64
N GLN A 523 -1.05 21.60 9.61
CA GLN A 523 -0.25 21.02 10.67
C GLN A 523 0.49 22.12 11.42
N LYS A 524 0.19 22.24 12.72
CA LYS A 524 0.74 23.29 13.58
C LYS A 524 2.00 22.80 14.30
N PRO A 525 3.04 23.65 14.43
CA PRO A 525 4.25 23.30 15.16
C PRO A 525 3.98 23.11 16.66
N ILE A 526 4.70 22.16 17.26
CA ILE A 526 4.78 21.94 18.71
C ILE A 526 6.16 22.44 19.15
N TYR A 527 6.21 23.39 20.08
CA TYR A 527 7.47 24.00 20.54
C TYR A 527 8.00 23.35 21.82
N LEU A 528 9.32 23.35 21.98
CA LEU A 528 9.97 22.98 23.25
C LEU A 528 9.95 24.20 24.20
N HIS A 529 9.22 24.15 25.31
CA HIS A 529 9.34 25.19 26.34
C HIS A 529 10.72 25.12 27.00
N SER A 530 11.57 26.12 26.75
CA SER A 530 12.78 26.34 27.54
C SER A 530 12.38 26.84 28.93
N SER A 531 12.47 26.01 29.95
CA SER A 531 12.34 26.43 31.34
C SER A 531 13.56 27.28 31.74
N SER A 532 13.48 28.60 31.59
CA SER A 532 14.38 29.55 32.27
C SER A 532 13.86 30.99 32.13
N GLU A 533 12.92 31.37 33.01
CA GLU A 533 12.94 32.58 33.86
C GLU A 533 11.52 32.84 34.42
N PRO A 534 11.35 33.07 35.73
CA PRO A 534 10.06 33.48 36.26
C PRO A 534 9.86 34.97 35.91
N LEU A 535 9.08 35.24 34.86
CA LEU A 535 8.60 36.58 34.58
C LEU A 535 7.73 37.05 35.75
N GLU A 536 8.19 38.08 36.45
CA GLU A 536 7.45 38.74 37.52
C GLU A 536 6.09 39.22 37.01
N ARG A 537 5.03 38.82 37.72
CA ARG A 537 3.67 39.33 37.51
C ARG A 537 3.65 40.83 37.77
N ASN A 538 3.54 41.64 36.72
CA ASN A 538 3.06 43.02 36.82
C ASN A 538 1.89 43.26 35.85
N GLY A 539 0.70 43.28 36.43
CA GLY A 539 -0.37 44.25 36.13
C GLY A 539 -1.02 44.27 34.74
N GLY A 540 -2.19 43.65 34.65
CA GLY A 540 -3.39 44.28 34.05
C GLY A 540 -3.46 44.39 32.53
N GLY A 541 -3.97 43.35 31.88
CA GLY A 541 -4.52 43.41 30.53
C GLY A 541 -5.18 42.09 30.18
N GLU A 542 -6.49 42.09 29.93
CA GLU A 542 -7.25 40.93 29.44
C GLU A 542 -6.79 40.58 28.01
N GLY A 543 -5.76 39.73 27.92
CA GLY A 543 -5.41 38.96 26.74
C GLY A 543 -5.58 37.48 27.09
N LEU A 544 -6.38 36.76 26.32
CA LEU A 544 -6.59 35.32 26.48
C LEU A 544 -5.28 34.58 26.12
N GLU A 545 -4.38 34.44 27.08
CA GLU A 545 -3.20 33.58 26.96
C GLU A 545 -3.65 32.11 27.00
N THR A 546 -3.81 31.51 25.83
CA THR A 546 -3.91 30.06 25.69
C THR A 546 -2.56 29.44 26.06
N PHE A 547 -2.37 29.15 27.34
CA PHE A 547 -1.35 28.20 27.80
C PHE A 547 -1.69 26.82 27.23
N GLU A 548 -1.22 26.53 26.01
CA GLU A 548 -1.28 25.18 25.43
C GLU A 548 -0.32 24.29 26.22
N THR A 549 -0.88 23.55 27.17
CA THR A 549 -0.24 22.39 27.78
C THR A 549 0.24 21.46 26.66
N VAL A 550 1.50 20.99 26.74
CA VAL A 550 2.06 20.01 25.79
C VAL A 550 1.06 18.84 25.71
N PRO A 551 0.52 18.51 24.53
CA PRO A 551 -0.39 17.38 24.38
C PRO A 551 0.24 16.10 24.91
N GLU A 552 -0.57 15.19 25.44
CA GLU A 552 -0.13 13.89 25.99
C GLU A 552 0.65 13.05 24.95
N ALA A 553 0.45 13.29 23.65
CA ALA A 553 1.18 12.71 22.52
C ALA A 553 2.27 13.66 21.97
N ALA A 554 3.28 13.99 22.78
CA ALA A 554 4.42 14.76 22.32
C ALA A 554 5.29 13.92 21.35
N PRO A 555 5.76 14.48 20.22
CA PRO A 555 6.66 13.80 19.30
C PRO A 555 7.94 13.32 19.99
N VAL A 556 8.31 12.04 19.77
CA VAL A 556 9.46 11.39 20.41
C VAL A 556 10.48 10.95 19.37
N GLU A 557 11.75 10.97 19.75
CA GLU A 557 12.84 10.33 18.99
C GLU A 557 12.63 8.81 18.97
N LEU A 558 12.64 8.23 17.77
CA LEU A 558 12.46 6.80 17.57
C LEU A 558 13.81 6.12 17.38
N LYS A 559 14.00 4.99 18.08
CA LYS A 559 15.23 4.18 18.06
C LYS A 559 15.07 2.87 17.28
N GLU A 560 13.86 2.60 16.84
CA GLU A 560 13.52 1.48 15.97
C GLU A 560 12.53 1.97 14.91
N PRO A 561 12.34 1.22 13.80
CA PRO A 561 11.35 1.58 12.80
C PRO A 561 9.96 1.76 13.44
N PRO A 562 9.25 2.86 13.11
CA PRO A 562 7.98 3.18 13.75
C PRO A 562 6.89 2.15 13.45
N ILE A 563 5.99 2.01 14.42
CA ILE A 563 4.69 1.36 14.23
C ILE A 563 3.65 2.36 13.70
N GLU A 564 2.51 1.86 13.19
CA GLU A 564 1.50 2.70 12.52
C GLU A 564 0.95 3.84 13.40
N ASP A 565 0.68 3.60 14.68
CA ASP A 565 0.23 4.65 15.62
C ASP A 565 1.29 5.76 15.76
N GLN A 566 2.57 5.41 15.81
CA GLN A 566 3.65 6.39 15.90
C GLN A 566 3.76 7.19 14.60
N LEU A 567 3.60 6.56 13.44
CA LEU A 567 3.56 7.25 12.15
C LEU A 567 2.41 8.27 12.11
N ALA A 568 1.22 7.90 12.59
CA ALA A 568 0.03 8.76 12.56
C ALA A 568 0.17 10.03 13.42
N PHE A 569 0.88 9.96 14.56
CA PHE A 569 0.91 11.05 15.53
C PHE A 569 2.27 11.75 15.68
N HIS A 570 3.36 10.98 15.74
CA HIS A 570 4.65 11.51 16.20
C HIS A 570 5.55 11.99 15.06
N THR A 571 5.15 11.75 13.80
CA THR A 571 6.03 11.95 12.64
C THR A 571 5.57 13.03 11.65
N LEU A 572 4.53 13.80 12.01
CA LEU A 572 4.04 14.94 11.23
C LEU A 572 5.07 16.07 11.20
N TRP A 573 5.13 16.79 10.08
CA TRP A 573 6.03 17.93 9.91
C TRP A 573 5.25 19.24 9.99
N PRO A 574 5.77 20.25 10.71
CA PRO A 574 5.12 21.55 10.79
C PRO A 574 5.02 22.22 9.41
N GLU A 575 3.84 22.74 9.10
CA GLU A 575 3.66 23.61 7.95
C GLU A 575 4.23 24.99 8.29
N SER A 576 5.17 25.48 7.47
CA SER A 576 5.83 26.76 7.67
C SER A 576 5.21 27.89 6.83
N HIS A 577 4.87 27.62 5.57
CA HIS A 577 4.41 28.64 4.63
C HIS A 577 3.36 28.11 3.64
N LYS A 578 2.52 29.03 3.16
CA LYS A 578 1.55 28.83 2.08
C LYS A 578 1.83 29.85 0.98
N LEU A 579 2.11 29.37 -0.24
CA LEU A 579 2.39 30.23 -1.40
C LEU A 579 1.12 30.33 -2.26
N TYR A 580 0.61 31.55 -2.38
CA TYR A 580 -0.59 31.86 -3.16
C TYR A 580 -0.21 32.51 -4.49
N GLY A 581 -0.85 32.09 -5.57
CA GLY A 581 -0.64 32.71 -6.88
C GLY A 581 -1.29 31.97 -8.04
N HIS A 582 -1.25 30.64 -8.02
CA HIS A 582 -1.90 29.81 -9.04
C HIS A 582 -3.42 29.94 -8.97
N GLY A 583 -4.06 29.90 -10.14
CA GLY A 583 -5.52 30.00 -10.23
C GLY A 583 -6.25 28.64 -10.22
N ASN A 584 -5.52 27.53 -10.37
CA ASN A 584 -6.03 26.16 -10.47
C ASN A 584 -5.16 25.18 -9.64
N GLU A 585 -5.60 23.92 -9.60
CA GLU A 585 -4.92 22.77 -8.97
C GLU A 585 -3.45 22.67 -9.41
N LEU A 586 -2.53 22.48 -8.46
CA LEU A 586 -1.11 22.29 -8.76
C LEU A 586 -0.88 20.95 -9.48
N PHE A 587 0.04 20.94 -10.46
CA PHE A 587 0.31 19.78 -11.30
C PHE A 587 1.76 19.29 -11.22
N SER A 588 2.73 20.20 -11.31
CA SER A 588 4.16 19.85 -11.26
C SER A 588 4.97 20.91 -10.51
N LEU A 589 5.94 20.43 -9.73
CA LEU A 589 6.89 21.20 -8.93
C LEU A 589 8.30 20.67 -9.21
N CYS A 590 9.29 21.55 -9.21
CA CYS A 590 10.70 21.15 -9.14
C CYS A 590 11.50 22.23 -8.38
N CYS A 591 12.69 21.86 -7.92
CA CYS A 591 13.65 22.77 -7.32
C CYS A 591 14.96 22.73 -8.09
N ASP A 592 15.68 23.84 -8.11
CA ASP A 592 17.08 23.89 -8.53
C ASP A 592 17.98 23.00 -7.62
N HIS A 593 19.13 22.59 -8.15
CA HIS A 593 20.10 21.76 -7.45
C HIS A 593 20.76 22.49 -6.28
N ASN A 594 20.87 23.82 -6.32
CA ASN A 594 21.29 24.63 -5.17
C ASN A 594 20.22 24.73 -4.07
N GLY A 595 18.93 24.55 -4.41
CA GLY A 595 17.82 24.53 -3.44
C GLY A 595 17.25 25.88 -3.05
N SER A 596 17.44 26.85 -3.93
CA SER A 596 17.15 28.26 -3.74
C SER A 596 16.01 28.77 -4.61
N LEU A 597 15.57 28.01 -5.62
CA LEU A 597 14.46 28.36 -6.50
C LEU A 597 13.52 27.18 -6.72
N VAL A 598 12.24 27.40 -6.50
CA VAL A 598 11.18 26.44 -6.81
C VAL A 598 10.45 26.89 -8.06
N ALA A 599 10.28 26.00 -9.04
CA ALA A 599 9.38 26.20 -10.16
C ALA A 599 8.09 25.40 -9.93
N SER A 600 6.95 25.99 -10.24
CA SER A 600 5.64 25.38 -10.04
C SER A 600 4.71 25.65 -11.21
N SER A 601 3.82 24.70 -11.50
CA SER A 601 2.80 24.83 -12.53
C SER A 601 1.46 24.27 -12.06
N CYS A 602 0.38 24.78 -12.64
CA CYS A 602 -0.97 24.32 -12.36
C CYS A 602 -1.64 23.72 -13.60
N LYS A 603 -2.76 23.05 -13.37
CA LYS A 603 -3.64 22.53 -14.43
C LYS A 603 -4.20 23.68 -15.25
N ALA A 604 -3.80 23.75 -16.53
CA ALA A 604 -4.21 24.82 -17.41
C ALA A 604 -5.64 24.59 -17.91
N GLN A 605 -6.52 25.57 -17.68
CA GLN A 605 -7.84 25.65 -18.33
C GLN A 605 -7.82 26.57 -19.56
N SER A 606 -6.82 27.44 -19.66
CA SER A 606 -6.54 28.32 -20.79
C SER A 606 -5.03 28.56 -20.87
N ALA A 607 -4.56 29.08 -22.01
CA ALA A 607 -3.13 29.39 -22.20
C ALA A 607 -2.60 30.42 -21.18
N ALA A 608 -3.44 31.38 -20.77
CA ALA A 608 -3.07 32.39 -19.76
C ALA A 608 -2.85 31.79 -18.36
N MET A 609 -3.39 30.59 -18.10
CA MET A 609 -3.24 29.89 -16.82
C MET A 609 -2.10 28.85 -16.85
N ALA A 610 -1.51 28.59 -18.02
CA ALA A 610 -0.39 27.65 -18.18
C ALA A 610 0.97 28.28 -17.80
N GLU A 611 0.96 29.20 -16.83
CA GLU A 611 2.18 29.88 -16.36
C GLU A 611 2.99 28.97 -15.45
N ILE A 612 4.31 29.11 -15.55
CA ILE A 612 5.25 28.52 -14.59
C ILE A 612 5.71 29.63 -13.64
N TRP A 613 5.49 29.44 -12.35
CA TRP A 613 5.87 30.40 -11.32
C TRP A 613 7.19 30.01 -10.68
N LEU A 614 8.09 30.99 -10.52
CA LEU A 614 9.35 30.85 -9.80
C LEU A 614 9.23 31.47 -8.41
N TRP A 615 9.60 30.72 -7.38
CA TRP A 615 9.56 31.12 -5.98
C TRP A 615 10.97 31.07 -5.38
N GLU A 616 11.40 32.17 -4.77
CA GLU A 616 12.66 32.22 -4.04
C GLU A 616 12.53 31.50 -2.69
N VAL A 617 13.39 30.51 -2.44
CA VAL A 617 13.39 29.78 -1.17
C VAL A 617 13.97 30.67 -0.07
N GLY A 618 13.29 30.75 1.07
CA GLY A 618 13.66 31.62 2.19
C GLY A 618 12.72 32.82 2.30
N THR A 619 12.68 33.70 1.30
CA THR A 619 11.72 34.82 1.27
C THR A 619 10.33 34.38 0.84
N TRP A 620 10.23 33.27 0.10
CA TRP A 620 9.00 32.71 -0.46
C TRP A 620 8.24 33.66 -1.39
N LYS A 621 8.93 34.68 -1.92
CA LYS A 621 8.35 35.62 -2.89
C LYS A 621 8.35 35.03 -4.29
N ALA A 622 7.33 35.37 -5.07
CA ALA A 622 7.30 35.09 -6.49
C ALA A 622 8.29 36.02 -7.22
N VAL A 623 9.29 35.43 -7.89
CA VAL A 623 10.37 36.16 -8.57
C VAL A 623 10.32 36.05 -10.09
N GLY A 624 9.42 35.23 -10.64
CA GLY A 624 9.25 35.12 -12.09
C GLY A 624 7.96 34.40 -12.49
N ARG A 625 7.44 34.77 -13.67
CA ARG A 625 6.30 34.12 -14.31
C ARG A 625 6.65 33.83 -15.77
N LEU A 626 6.79 32.55 -16.08
CA LEU A 626 7.27 32.09 -17.38
C LEU A 626 6.06 31.63 -18.19
N GLN A 627 5.88 32.27 -19.35
CA GLN A 627 4.82 31.93 -20.29
C GLN A 627 5.42 31.33 -21.56
N SER A 628 4.95 30.15 -21.94
CA SER A 628 5.31 29.52 -23.22
C SER A 628 4.26 28.50 -23.67
N HIS A 629 3.66 27.78 -22.74
CA HIS A 629 2.73 26.68 -23.04
C HIS A 629 1.28 27.14 -23.15
N SER A 630 0.48 26.35 -23.88
CA SER A 630 -0.96 26.60 -24.06
C SER A 630 -1.84 25.63 -23.27
N LEU A 631 -1.28 24.51 -22.83
CA LEU A 631 -1.91 23.47 -22.02
C LEU A 631 -1.03 23.14 -20.82
N THR A 632 -1.53 22.31 -19.91
CA THR A 632 -0.86 21.91 -18.66
C THR A 632 0.58 21.47 -18.90
N VAL A 633 1.50 22.12 -18.19
CA VAL A 633 2.89 21.70 -18.07
C VAL A 633 2.93 20.44 -17.22
N THR A 634 3.45 19.35 -17.78
CA THR A 634 3.41 18.03 -17.14
C THR A 634 4.64 17.73 -16.30
N HIS A 635 5.79 18.32 -16.64
CA HIS A 635 7.02 18.18 -15.88
C HIS A 635 7.93 19.39 -16.06
N LEU A 636 8.71 19.66 -15.02
CA LEU A 636 9.69 20.74 -14.91
C LEU A 636 10.98 20.16 -14.36
N GLU A 637 12.13 20.56 -14.90
CA GLU A 637 13.43 20.16 -14.36
C GLU A 637 14.50 21.22 -14.66
N PHE A 638 15.25 21.61 -13.63
CA PHE A 638 16.43 22.46 -13.79
C PHE A 638 17.60 21.65 -14.35
N SER A 639 18.48 22.30 -15.11
CA SER A 639 19.77 21.71 -15.47
C SER A 639 20.65 21.57 -14.22
N TYR A 640 21.60 20.64 -14.24
CA TYR A 640 22.48 20.36 -13.09
C TYR A 640 23.40 21.53 -12.69
N ASP A 641 23.56 22.53 -13.55
CA ASP A 641 24.28 23.77 -13.27
C ASP A 641 23.36 24.94 -12.88
N ASP A 642 22.06 24.69 -12.73
CA ASP A 642 21.00 25.66 -12.38
C ASP A 642 20.83 26.84 -13.35
N THR A 643 21.44 26.78 -14.54
CA THR A 643 21.38 27.88 -15.52
C THR A 643 20.18 27.79 -16.46
N LEU A 644 19.56 26.61 -16.58
CA LEU A 644 18.45 26.34 -17.49
C LEU A 644 17.27 25.69 -16.76
N LEU A 645 16.06 26.01 -17.19
CA LEU A 645 14.83 25.31 -16.79
C LEU A 645 14.16 24.71 -18.03
N LEU A 646 13.96 23.39 -18.01
CA LEU A 646 13.20 22.65 -19.01
C LEU A 646 11.76 22.48 -18.56
N SER A 647 10.81 22.79 -19.45
CA SER A 647 9.39 22.52 -19.24
C SER A 647 8.83 21.71 -20.39
N VAL A 648 8.01 20.70 -20.07
CA VAL A 648 7.30 19.87 -21.06
C VAL A 648 5.79 19.92 -20.84
N SER A 649 5.00 19.84 -21.90
CA SER A 649 3.55 20.07 -21.81
C SER A 649 2.69 19.10 -22.62
N ARG A 650 1.42 19.04 -22.22
CA ARG A 650 0.32 18.42 -22.99
C ARG A 650 0.14 19.01 -24.39
N ASP A 651 0.61 20.24 -24.63
CA ASP A 651 0.58 20.87 -25.96
C ASP A 651 1.61 20.28 -26.94
N ARG A 652 2.35 19.24 -26.52
CA ARG A 652 3.35 18.49 -27.31
C ARG A 652 4.65 19.25 -27.54
N HIS A 653 4.81 20.40 -26.90
CA HIS A 653 6.03 21.20 -26.95
C HIS A 653 6.84 21.03 -25.67
N PHE A 654 8.15 21.23 -25.80
CA PHE A 654 8.99 21.60 -24.67
C PHE A 654 9.46 23.04 -24.82
N SER A 655 9.82 23.67 -23.71
CA SER A 655 10.47 24.98 -23.67
C SER A 655 11.71 24.94 -22.80
N VAL A 656 12.74 25.68 -23.20
CA VAL A 656 13.96 25.88 -22.41
C VAL A 656 14.07 27.34 -22.06
N PHE A 657 14.23 27.65 -20.78
CA PHE A 657 14.44 28.99 -20.27
C PHE A 657 15.84 29.11 -19.69
N SER A 658 16.55 30.19 -20.02
CA SER A 658 17.75 30.58 -19.26
C SER A 658 17.30 31.27 -17.99
N ILE A 659 17.91 30.87 -16.86
CA ILE A 659 17.70 31.45 -15.53
C ILE A 659 19.04 32.03 -15.10
N GLN A 660 19.06 33.33 -14.84
CA GLN A 660 20.27 34.03 -14.38
C GLN A 660 19.98 34.76 -13.10
N ARG A 661 20.94 34.69 -12.18
CA ARG A 661 20.90 35.40 -10.91
C ARG A 661 21.96 36.48 -10.91
N THR A 662 21.54 37.70 -10.57
CA THR A 662 22.49 38.79 -10.34
C THR A 662 23.06 38.67 -8.93
N ASP A 663 24.21 39.31 -8.69
CA ASP A 663 24.84 39.36 -7.37
C ASP A 663 23.93 40.05 -6.32
N ASP A 664 23.01 40.89 -6.77
CA ASP A 664 21.99 41.56 -5.94
C ASP A 664 20.80 40.65 -5.57
N GLY A 665 20.78 39.40 -6.05
CA GLY A 665 19.73 38.41 -5.77
C GLY A 665 18.52 38.49 -6.72
N GLU A 666 18.55 39.33 -7.75
CA GLU A 666 17.46 39.36 -8.74
C GLU A 666 17.53 38.14 -9.67
N VAL A 667 16.38 37.52 -9.90
CA VAL A 667 16.23 36.39 -10.82
C VAL A 667 15.69 36.88 -12.15
N SER A 668 16.52 36.84 -13.19
CA SER A 668 16.10 37.11 -14.57
C SER A 668 15.90 35.81 -15.34
N HIS A 669 14.97 35.82 -16.29
CA HIS A 669 14.66 34.64 -17.09
C HIS A 669 14.41 35.01 -18.56
N LYS A 670 14.77 34.11 -19.47
CA LYS A 670 14.58 34.30 -20.91
C LYS A 670 14.21 32.99 -21.60
N LEU A 671 13.15 32.99 -22.40
CA LEU A 671 12.81 31.86 -23.27
C LEU A 671 13.90 31.72 -24.36
N MET A 672 14.60 30.59 -24.35
CA MET A 672 15.64 30.27 -25.35
C MET A 672 15.06 29.50 -26.53
N ALA A 673 14.23 28.49 -26.25
CA ALA A 673 13.66 27.64 -27.28
C ALA A 673 12.26 27.17 -26.90
N LYS A 674 11.40 27.01 -27.91
CA LYS A 674 10.10 26.32 -27.84
C LYS A 674 9.99 25.42 -29.06
N VAL A 675 9.87 24.11 -28.85
CA VAL A 675 9.97 23.12 -29.93
C VAL A 675 8.81 22.13 -29.85
N GLU A 676 8.11 21.91 -30.97
CA GLU A 676 7.16 20.80 -31.11
C GLU A 676 7.94 19.49 -31.27
N ALA A 677 8.08 18.74 -30.17
CA ALA A 677 9.02 17.64 -30.09
C ALA A 677 8.40 16.28 -30.44
N HIS A 678 7.12 16.10 -30.14
CA HIS A 678 6.43 14.81 -30.18
C HIS A 678 5.06 14.89 -30.85
N LYS A 679 4.55 13.73 -31.31
CA LYS A 679 3.23 13.68 -31.98
C LYS A 679 2.07 13.75 -30.97
N ARG A 680 2.33 13.41 -29.71
CA ARG A 680 1.36 13.43 -28.59
C ARG A 680 2.00 14.06 -27.35
N ILE A 681 1.20 14.14 -26.28
CA ILE A 681 1.58 14.68 -24.96
C ILE A 681 2.99 14.23 -24.59
N ILE A 682 3.83 15.16 -24.16
CA ILE A 682 5.09 14.86 -23.49
C ILE A 682 4.73 14.69 -22.01
N TRP A 683 5.17 13.61 -21.37
CA TRP A 683 4.83 13.33 -19.98
C TRP A 683 5.96 13.77 -19.04
N ALA A 684 7.19 13.39 -19.36
CA ALA A 684 8.35 13.69 -18.54
C ALA A 684 9.56 14.12 -19.39
N CYS A 685 10.52 14.71 -18.70
CA CYS A 685 11.84 15.04 -19.21
C CYS A 685 12.88 14.75 -18.14
N SER A 686 14.16 14.64 -18.54
CA SER A 686 15.27 14.57 -17.60
C SER A 686 16.59 15.03 -18.22
N TRP A 687 17.39 15.79 -17.45
CA TRP A 687 18.68 16.32 -17.89
C TRP A 687 19.83 15.33 -17.73
N ASN A 688 20.78 15.38 -18.66
CA ASN A 688 22.07 14.74 -18.51
C ASN A 688 22.88 15.44 -17.39
N PRO A 689 23.37 14.71 -16.38
CA PRO A 689 24.19 15.33 -15.32
C PRO A 689 25.54 15.91 -15.77
N TYR A 690 26.03 15.51 -16.95
CA TYR A 690 27.37 15.89 -17.44
C TYR A 690 27.36 16.89 -18.60
N GLY A 691 26.20 17.43 -18.99
CA GLY A 691 26.10 18.39 -20.09
C GLY A 691 24.69 18.86 -20.36
N HIS A 692 24.51 19.77 -21.32
CA HIS A 692 23.21 20.32 -21.68
C HIS A 692 22.45 19.47 -22.70
N GLN A 693 22.46 18.15 -22.50
CA GLN A 693 21.58 17.22 -23.19
C GLN A 693 20.42 16.82 -22.28
N PHE A 694 19.27 16.50 -22.86
CA PHE A 694 18.11 16.05 -22.09
C PHE A 694 17.25 15.07 -22.88
N ALA A 695 16.52 14.24 -22.14
CA ALA A 695 15.54 13.30 -22.69
C ALA A 695 14.12 13.86 -22.55
N THR A 696 13.27 13.57 -23.52
CA THR A 696 11.81 13.80 -23.45
C THR A 696 11.08 12.49 -23.72
N SER A 697 10.08 12.17 -22.90
CA SER A 697 9.25 10.97 -23.04
C SER A 697 7.79 11.32 -23.34
N SER A 698 7.14 10.54 -24.20
CA SER A 698 5.82 10.89 -24.73
C SER A 698 4.84 9.73 -24.82
N ARG A 699 3.56 10.12 -24.82
CA ARG A 699 2.42 9.27 -25.18
C ARG A 699 2.49 8.68 -26.58
N ASP A 700 3.34 9.21 -27.46
CA ASP A 700 3.60 8.61 -28.78
C ASP A 700 4.49 7.36 -28.74
N LYS A 701 4.84 6.89 -27.53
CA LYS A 701 5.67 5.71 -27.25
C LYS A 701 7.13 5.88 -27.63
N THR A 702 7.63 7.12 -27.69
CA THR A 702 9.02 7.42 -28.02
C THR A 702 9.71 8.20 -26.90
N VAL A 703 11.02 7.98 -26.80
CA VAL A 703 11.94 8.81 -26.03
C VAL A 703 12.93 9.44 -27.00
N LYS A 704 13.07 10.75 -26.93
CA LYS A 704 13.99 11.52 -27.77
C LYS A 704 15.03 12.22 -26.93
N ILE A 705 16.25 12.28 -27.45
CA ILE A 705 17.39 12.94 -26.83
C ILE A 705 17.71 14.21 -27.62
N TRP A 706 17.89 15.30 -26.91
CA TRP A 706 18.12 16.63 -27.45
C TRP A 706 19.45 17.18 -26.91
N SER A 707 20.12 18.01 -27.69
CA SER A 707 21.30 18.76 -27.28
C SER A 707 21.06 20.24 -27.50
N ILE A 708 21.55 21.06 -26.57
CA ILE A 708 21.64 22.51 -26.73
C ILE A 708 23.02 22.85 -27.27
N GLU A 709 23.08 23.52 -28.41
CA GLU A 709 24.32 23.97 -29.06
C GLU A 709 24.63 25.44 -28.68
N LYS A 710 25.85 25.91 -28.99
CA LYS A 710 26.41 27.20 -28.53
C LYS A 710 25.51 28.43 -28.83
N ASP A 711 24.68 28.37 -29.86
CA ASP A 711 23.76 29.46 -30.27
C ASP A 711 22.34 29.33 -29.70
N ALA A 712 22.17 28.62 -28.58
CA ALA A 712 20.85 28.30 -28.01
C ALA A 712 19.94 27.49 -28.96
N HIS A 713 20.51 26.90 -30.01
CA HIS A 713 19.80 26.03 -30.92
C HIS A 713 19.62 24.65 -30.29
N VAL A 714 18.41 24.10 -30.38
CA VAL A 714 18.09 22.78 -29.84
C VAL A 714 17.93 21.78 -30.97
N LYS A 715 18.74 20.72 -30.95
CA LYS A 715 18.76 19.68 -31.99
C LYS A 715 18.42 18.32 -31.40
N GLN A 716 17.57 17.56 -32.10
CA GLN A 716 17.33 16.15 -31.79
C GLN A 716 18.57 15.34 -32.21
N VAL A 717 19.30 14.77 -31.26
CA VAL A 717 20.52 13.99 -31.53
C VAL A 717 20.25 12.49 -31.66
N LEU A 718 19.20 11.99 -30.99
CA LEU A 718 18.84 10.57 -31.04
C LEU A 718 17.35 10.38 -30.73
N ALA A 719 16.77 9.31 -31.29
CA ALA A 719 15.49 8.78 -30.85
C ALA A 719 15.69 7.30 -30.49
N LEU A 720 15.21 6.89 -29.32
CA LEU A 720 15.22 5.48 -28.92
C LEU A 720 14.20 4.69 -29.75
N PRO A 721 14.37 3.35 -29.86
CA PRO A 721 13.37 2.49 -30.46
C PRO A 721 11.98 2.69 -29.82
N GLN A 722 10.93 2.46 -30.60
CA GLN A 722 9.56 2.62 -30.12
C GLN A 722 9.22 1.59 -29.03
N PHE A 723 8.59 2.06 -27.96
CA PHE A 723 8.19 1.23 -26.81
C PHE A 723 6.80 0.60 -27.01
N GLY A 724 6.50 -0.44 -26.22
CA GLY A 724 5.22 -1.17 -26.33
C GLY A 724 3.99 -0.34 -25.97
N SER A 725 4.15 0.60 -25.03
CA SER A 725 3.10 1.46 -24.47
C SER A 725 3.58 2.91 -24.35
N SER A 726 2.71 3.83 -23.92
CA SER A 726 3.06 5.23 -23.66
C SER A 726 4.23 5.30 -22.67
N VAL A 727 5.21 6.17 -22.92
CA VAL A 727 6.30 6.39 -21.96
C VAL A 727 5.92 7.56 -21.06
N THR A 728 5.72 7.28 -19.78
CA THR A 728 5.16 8.21 -18.80
C THR A 728 6.20 8.81 -17.88
N ALA A 729 7.30 8.09 -17.62
CA ALA A 729 8.39 8.56 -16.76
C ALA A 729 9.75 8.34 -17.42
N VAL A 730 10.69 9.24 -17.16
CA VAL A 730 12.09 9.12 -17.59
C VAL A 730 12.99 9.74 -16.52
N ALA A 731 14.14 9.12 -16.26
CA ALA A 731 15.14 9.65 -15.35
C ALA A 731 16.55 9.33 -15.86
N TRP A 732 17.38 10.36 -16.03
CA TRP A 732 18.75 10.23 -16.51
C TRP A 732 19.72 10.30 -15.33
N THR A 733 20.68 9.37 -15.29
CA THR A 733 21.84 9.44 -14.38
C THR A 733 23.16 9.30 -15.15
N GLY A 734 24.22 9.86 -14.58
CA GLY A 734 25.58 9.77 -15.12
C GLY A 734 26.25 8.47 -14.67
N LEU A 735 26.97 7.82 -15.59
CA LEU A 735 27.80 6.64 -15.28
C LEU A 735 29.28 6.99 -15.26
N ASP A 736 29.76 7.68 -16.30
CA ASP A 736 31.15 8.10 -16.43
C ASP A 736 31.20 9.51 -17.02
N GLN A 737 31.72 10.44 -16.23
CA GLN A 737 31.88 11.83 -16.62
C GLN A 737 32.88 12.01 -17.78
N LYS A 738 33.95 11.22 -17.83
CA LYS A 738 34.99 11.31 -18.88
C LYS A 738 34.46 10.87 -20.23
N GLU A 739 33.71 9.78 -20.24
CA GLU A 739 33.09 9.24 -21.45
C GLU A 739 31.74 9.92 -21.78
N LYS A 740 31.31 10.92 -20.97
CA LYS A 740 29.97 11.52 -21.01
C LYS A 740 28.88 10.46 -21.19
N SER A 741 29.03 9.35 -20.48
CA SER A 741 28.13 8.21 -20.56
C SER A 741 27.14 8.25 -19.40
N GLY A 742 25.91 7.86 -19.68
CA GLY A 742 24.83 7.84 -18.70
C GLY A 742 23.88 6.68 -18.92
N CYS A 743 22.97 6.52 -17.98
CA CYS A 743 21.88 5.56 -18.04
C CYS A 743 20.56 6.31 -17.96
N ILE A 744 19.62 5.97 -18.84
CA ILE A 744 18.26 6.45 -18.80
C ILE A 744 17.36 5.31 -18.33
N ALA A 745 16.65 5.52 -17.22
CA ALA A 745 15.53 4.71 -16.83
C ALA A 745 14.25 5.19 -17.53
N VAL A 746 13.51 4.27 -18.12
CA VAL A 746 12.30 4.52 -18.90
C VAL A 746 11.13 3.76 -18.28
N GLY A 747 10.14 4.50 -17.79
CA GLY A 747 8.93 3.96 -17.19
C GLY A 747 7.73 4.11 -18.13
N MET A 748 6.95 3.04 -18.25
CA MET A 748 5.85 2.95 -19.20
C MET A 748 4.47 2.94 -18.53
N GLU A 749 3.43 3.26 -19.30
CA GLU A 749 2.01 3.16 -18.90
C GLU A 749 1.60 1.71 -18.56
N SER A 750 2.32 0.72 -19.09
CA SER A 750 2.11 -0.70 -18.74
C SER A 750 2.81 -1.12 -17.44
N GLY A 751 3.50 -0.22 -16.75
CA GLY A 751 4.24 -0.49 -15.51
C GLY A 751 5.64 -1.05 -15.67
N LEU A 752 6.00 -1.43 -16.90
CA LEU A 752 7.32 -1.93 -17.25
C LEU A 752 8.38 -0.82 -17.17
N ILE A 753 9.61 -1.22 -16.81
CA ILE A 753 10.76 -0.33 -16.71
C ILE A 753 11.92 -0.91 -17.52
N GLU A 754 12.53 -0.08 -18.36
CA GLU A 754 13.73 -0.42 -19.12
C GLU A 754 14.88 0.55 -18.80
N LEU A 755 16.11 0.05 -18.84
CA LEU A 755 17.34 0.83 -18.71
C LEU A 755 18.09 0.90 -20.03
N TRP A 756 18.51 2.09 -20.41
CA TRP A 756 19.23 2.37 -21.66
C TRP A 756 20.54 3.09 -21.39
N ASN A 757 21.65 2.50 -21.81
CA ASN A 757 22.96 3.14 -21.74
C ASN A 757 23.09 4.12 -22.91
N ILE A 758 23.40 5.38 -22.61
CA ILE A 758 23.60 6.46 -23.57
C ILE A 758 25.06 6.91 -23.51
N LYS A 759 25.68 7.07 -24.68
CA LYS A 759 27.00 7.71 -24.83
C LYS A 759 26.86 8.92 -25.72
N ILE A 760 27.31 10.07 -25.22
CA ILE A 760 27.35 11.34 -25.95
C ILE A 760 28.78 11.57 -26.44
N LYS A 761 28.94 11.90 -27.73
CA LYS A 761 30.20 12.34 -28.30
C LYS A 761 30.03 13.73 -28.90
N GLU A 762 30.88 14.65 -28.50
CA GLU A 762 30.93 15.99 -29.05
C GLU A 762 32.22 16.09 -29.89
N THR A 763 32.07 16.45 -31.16
CA THR A 763 33.21 16.67 -32.06
C THR A 763 33.07 18.04 -32.72
N GLU A 764 34.20 18.68 -33.04
CA GLU A 764 34.21 19.99 -33.70
C GLU A 764 33.64 19.93 -35.13
N GLU A 765 33.77 18.78 -35.82
CA GLU A 765 33.36 18.61 -37.22
C GLU A 765 31.93 18.07 -37.40
N GLU A 766 31.46 17.12 -36.57
CA GLU A 766 30.14 16.47 -36.72
C GLU A 766 29.08 16.97 -35.72
N GLY A 767 29.46 17.86 -34.80
CA GLY A 767 28.61 18.35 -33.71
C GLY A 767 28.36 17.28 -32.63
N THR A 768 27.26 17.41 -31.89
CA THR A 768 26.87 16.45 -30.85
C THR A 768 26.19 15.22 -31.47
N THR A 769 26.74 14.03 -31.22
CA THR A 769 26.17 12.74 -31.60
C THR A 769 25.92 11.88 -30.36
N ALA A 770 24.94 10.97 -30.45
CA ALA A 770 24.57 10.11 -29.34
C ALA A 770 24.32 8.67 -29.83
N THR A 771 24.76 7.69 -29.04
CA THR A 771 24.45 6.27 -29.27
C THR A 771 23.74 5.69 -28.05
N ALA A 772 22.78 4.80 -28.27
CA ALA A 772 22.06 4.11 -27.21
C ALA A 772 22.15 2.59 -27.35
N ALA A 773 22.18 1.89 -26.23
CA ALA A 773 22.06 0.44 -26.14
C ALA A 773 21.13 0.06 -24.98
N LEU A 774 20.23 -0.90 -25.20
CA LEU A 774 19.40 -1.47 -24.13
C LEU A 774 20.31 -2.18 -23.13
N ALA A 775 20.29 -1.75 -21.88
CA ALA A 775 21.09 -2.31 -20.81
C ALA A 775 20.35 -3.43 -20.09
N LEU A 776 19.08 -3.20 -19.75
CA LEU A 776 18.26 -4.16 -19.02
C LEU A 776 16.77 -3.90 -19.22
N ARG A 777 15.98 -4.97 -19.34
CA ARG A 777 14.53 -4.94 -19.12
C ARG A 777 14.24 -5.59 -17.80
N LEU A 778 13.56 -4.89 -16.90
CA LEU A 778 13.16 -5.49 -15.63
C LEU A 778 12.09 -6.56 -15.87
N GLU A 779 12.18 -7.66 -15.14
CA GLU A 779 11.18 -8.72 -15.17
C GLU A 779 9.82 -8.18 -14.68
N PRO A 780 8.68 -8.61 -15.25
CA PRO A 780 7.36 -8.10 -14.87
C PRO A 780 7.04 -8.19 -13.38
N PHE A 781 7.51 -9.23 -12.67
CA PHE A 781 7.33 -9.36 -11.22
C PHE A 781 8.08 -8.31 -10.40
N MET A 782 9.11 -7.67 -10.97
CA MET A 782 9.86 -6.58 -10.34
C MET A 782 9.23 -5.21 -10.64
N CYS A 783 8.50 -5.09 -11.74
CA CYS A 783 7.88 -3.87 -12.24
C CYS A 783 6.54 -3.53 -11.57
N HIS A 784 6.03 -2.34 -11.90
CA HIS A 784 4.66 -1.95 -11.58
C HIS A 784 3.66 -2.71 -12.43
N VAL A 785 2.42 -2.83 -11.95
CA VAL A 785 1.31 -3.47 -12.70
C VAL A 785 0.40 -2.47 -13.41
N SER A 786 0.66 -1.18 -13.20
CA SER A 786 -0.03 -0.03 -13.81
C SER A 786 0.99 1.06 -14.14
N ALA A 787 0.55 2.21 -14.64
CA ALA A 787 1.42 3.26 -15.15
C ALA A 787 2.49 3.71 -14.13
N VAL A 788 3.74 3.84 -14.60
CA VAL A 788 4.83 4.44 -13.83
C VAL A 788 4.69 5.97 -13.90
N ASN A 789 4.47 6.62 -12.76
CA ASN A 789 4.23 8.07 -12.70
C ASN A 789 5.53 8.87 -12.62
N ARG A 790 6.50 8.38 -11.86
CA ARG A 790 7.77 9.06 -11.64
C ARG A 790 8.92 8.06 -11.43
N LEU A 791 10.10 8.46 -11.87
CA LEU A 791 11.37 7.77 -11.67
C LEU A 791 12.37 8.78 -11.11
N ALA A 792 13.16 8.39 -10.11
CA ALA A 792 14.18 9.26 -9.53
C ALA A 792 15.42 8.46 -9.12
N TRP A 793 16.58 8.83 -9.65
CA TRP A 793 17.85 8.27 -9.20
C TRP A 793 18.24 8.90 -7.86
N ARG A 794 18.79 8.08 -6.96
CA ARG A 794 19.37 8.55 -5.70
C ARG A 794 20.54 9.49 -6.03
N PRO A 795 20.60 10.70 -5.44
CA PRO A 795 21.79 11.53 -5.50
C PRO A 795 22.98 10.77 -4.89
N THR A 796 24.05 10.60 -5.64
CA THR A 796 25.29 9.96 -5.17
C THR A 796 26.49 10.80 -5.56
N GLU A 797 27.47 10.90 -4.68
CA GLU A 797 28.80 11.40 -5.04
C GLU A 797 29.47 10.40 -6.01
N SER A 798 30.15 10.93 -7.03
CA SER A 798 30.67 10.19 -8.18
C SER A 798 31.51 8.94 -7.80
N ASN A 799 31.37 7.85 -8.57
CA ASN A 799 32.10 6.57 -8.52
C ASN A 799 31.60 5.46 -7.58
N GLN A 800 30.28 5.34 -7.36
CA GLN A 800 29.73 4.12 -6.74
C GLN A 800 29.39 3.06 -7.80
N SER A 801 29.76 1.80 -7.53
CA SER A 801 29.38 0.65 -8.35
C SER A 801 27.90 0.27 -8.22
N LEU A 802 27.20 0.86 -7.24
CA LEU A 802 25.80 0.63 -6.93
C LEU A 802 25.00 1.90 -7.18
N LEU A 803 24.09 1.86 -8.15
CA LEU A 803 23.14 2.93 -8.41
C LEU A 803 21.77 2.54 -7.91
N ARG A 804 21.09 3.48 -7.25
CA ARG A 804 19.76 3.25 -6.68
C ARG A 804 18.72 4.08 -7.41
N LEU A 805 17.69 3.42 -7.90
CA LEU A 805 16.54 4.03 -8.58
C LEU A 805 15.30 3.85 -7.73
N THR A 806 14.47 4.87 -7.65
CA THR A 806 13.11 4.77 -7.13
C THR A 806 12.09 4.97 -8.21
N SER A 807 10.94 4.31 -8.04
CA SER A 807 9.78 4.45 -8.92
C SER A 807 8.50 4.48 -8.12
N CYS A 808 7.49 5.15 -8.66
CA CYS A 808 6.14 5.15 -8.13
C CYS A 808 5.12 5.07 -9.27
N GLY A 809 3.88 4.66 -8.96
CA GLY A 809 2.87 4.49 -9.99
C GLY A 809 1.42 4.35 -9.52
N ASP A 810 0.55 4.14 -10.50
CA ASP A 810 -0.90 3.96 -10.35
C ASP A 810 -1.30 2.62 -9.72
N ASP A 811 -0.34 1.74 -9.45
CA ASP A 811 -0.52 0.51 -8.67
C ASP A 811 -0.40 0.75 -7.15
N ASN A 812 -0.43 2.02 -6.74
CA ASN A 812 -0.29 2.50 -5.36
C ASN A 812 1.07 2.17 -4.71
N CYS A 813 2.04 1.70 -5.50
CA CYS A 813 3.31 1.23 -4.97
C CYS A 813 4.43 2.28 -5.11
N VAL A 814 5.32 2.29 -4.11
CA VAL A 814 6.67 2.87 -4.20
C VAL A 814 7.67 1.71 -4.24
N ARG A 815 8.67 1.79 -5.12
CA ARG A 815 9.71 0.76 -5.25
C ARG A 815 11.10 1.37 -5.23
N VAL A 816 12.05 0.62 -4.69
CA VAL A 816 13.49 0.94 -4.73
C VAL A 816 14.23 -0.23 -5.37
N PHE A 817 15.10 0.09 -6.32
CA PHE A 817 15.95 -0.85 -7.04
C PHE A 817 17.41 -0.47 -6.89
N ASP A 818 18.24 -1.48 -6.66
CA ASP A 818 19.68 -1.40 -6.69
C ASP A 818 20.19 -2.02 -8.01
N PHE A 819 21.05 -1.28 -8.70
CA PHE A 819 21.67 -1.66 -9.97
C PHE A 819 23.18 -1.69 -9.84
N LYS A 820 23.79 -2.77 -10.33
CA LYS A 820 25.25 -2.90 -10.46
C LYS A 820 25.61 -2.93 -11.94
N PHE A 821 26.43 -1.97 -12.36
CA PHE A 821 26.82 -1.76 -13.76
C PHE A 821 28.18 -2.36 -14.10
#